data_AF-A0A8S1ZTK9-F1
#
_entry.id   AF-A0A8S1ZTK9-F1
#
_cell.length_a   1.000
_cell.length_b   1.000
_cell.length_c   1.000
_cell.angle_alpha   90.00
_cell.angle_beta   90.00
_cell.angle_gamma   90.00
#
_symmetry.space_group_name_H-M   'P 1'
#
loop_
_entity.id
_entity.type
_entity.pdbx_description
1 polymer ?
#
loop_
_entity_poly.entity_id
_entity_poly.type
_entity_poly.pdbx_seq_one_letter_code
_entity_poly.pdbx_strand_id
1 'polypeptide(L)'
;MGSAFDPFVTVTDEPAVVNSPPLLSNLTQEELKKIAAYKAVEFVESGMVIGLGTGSTAKHAVARISELLQEGKLKDIIGIPTSTTTHEQAVSLGIPLSDLDSHPVVDLSIDGADEVDPALNLVKGRGGSLLREKMIEGASKKFVVIVDESKLVKYIGGSGLAVPVEVVPFCCDFTRGKLEELFREAGCVAKLRMKIGSNGGETTPAVTDNGNYVVDLYLERDIGDLEVASEAILRFPGVVEHGMFLGMATTLIVAGKFGVTVKDRPWKELLYQSDPDDPDFEPPESESDVVDSGIESGDEGDGDDDSAGGDDSDNESEKDGGDNDRECDNNDRVCENDGDGGRDQIRGKRKRQEGEGEEGQREKKPKRKESKDLREEDIMERLEFEIEEAVANWFDEFQIRRGDPLKLILGSPNFGSWKGGISLAPGPSADDVVSDYLLLAAHRTKRPDILRAFKPYHGGWNITNNHYWASVGFTGAPGFILAVIWLLSFGSLLVVYHCFKWRVCVKAKGSSFDTRRFCFILLIVFTCVAAVGCILLSVGQDKFHTEAMRTLKYVVNQSDYTVEILQNVTQYLSLAKTINVTEIYIPPNVMDEIDKLNVNLNTAAVTLGEKTPDTAAKIKRVFYAVRSALITVATVMLILSFVGLLLSVLRHQHVVHIFVVSGWILVAVTFVLCGVFLILNNAISDTCVAMKEWVDHPHAETALSSILPCVDQQTTNQTLAQSKVVINSIVTVVNTFVYAVANTNPSPGQDRYYNQSGPPMPPLCIPFDANMEDRQCSPWELSIENASTVWENYKCEVTPSGVCTTVGRVTPDTFGQLVAAVNESYALEHYTPPLLSFRDCNFVRETFMSITSDYCPPLERNLRIVTAGLGLISVGVLLCLVLWIFYANRPQREEVFADPRPQIKDGSVGNGLDNHHSDDETKLSVECV
;
A
#
# COMPACT_ATOMS: atom_id res chain seq x y z
N MET A 1 38.96 63.93 41.54
CA MET A 1 37.50 64.19 41.58
C MET A 1 36.85 62.89 42.07
N GLY A 2 35.92 62.82 43.01
CA GLY A 2 34.98 63.83 43.52
C GLY A 2 33.67 63.77 42.71
N SER A 3 32.50 63.46 43.27
CA SER A 3 32.12 63.26 44.69
C SER A 3 30.76 62.56 44.85
N ALA A 4 30.55 61.80 45.95
CA ALA A 4 29.31 61.54 46.75
C ALA A 4 27.93 61.34 46.04
N PHE A 5 26.98 60.54 46.54
CA PHE A 5 26.60 60.23 47.93
C PHE A 5 26.04 58.79 48.10
N ASP A 6 25.93 58.36 49.36
CA ASP A 6 25.22 57.19 49.92
C ASP A 6 24.48 57.72 51.18
N PRO A 7 23.29 57.22 51.63
CA PRO A 7 23.25 55.97 52.42
C PRO A 7 21.93 55.12 52.40
N PHE A 8 22.07 53.89 52.91
CA PHE A 8 21.09 52.99 53.55
C PHE A 8 19.77 53.57 54.12
N VAL A 9 18.67 52.83 53.94
CA VAL A 9 17.58 52.62 54.93
C VAL A 9 17.15 51.13 54.90
N THR A 10 16.61 50.61 56.00
CA THR A 10 16.42 49.17 56.30
C THR A 10 15.04 48.57 55.98
N VAL A 11 15.02 47.24 55.90
CA VAL A 11 13.90 46.29 55.87
C VAL A 11 12.66 46.68 56.72
N THR A 12 11.48 46.39 56.18
CA THR A 12 10.26 46.04 56.93
C THR A 12 9.57 44.84 56.27
N ASP A 13 9.40 43.73 56.99
CA ASP A 13 8.57 42.60 56.55
C ASP A 13 7.08 42.93 56.66
N GLU A 14 6.29 42.57 55.64
CA GLU A 14 4.98 41.89 55.80
C GLU A 14 4.59 41.22 54.46
N PRO A 15 3.57 40.32 54.44
CA PRO A 15 3.78 38.98 53.89
C PRO A 15 3.75 38.88 52.36
N ALA A 16 4.43 37.84 51.86
CA ALA A 16 4.31 37.38 50.49
C ALA A 16 2.84 37.04 50.17
N VAL A 17 2.21 37.86 49.32
CA VAL A 17 0.99 37.48 48.63
C VAL A 17 1.35 36.31 47.71
N VAL A 18 0.96 35.11 48.10
CA VAL A 18 0.97 33.94 47.21
C VAL A 18 -0.09 34.18 46.14
N ASN A 19 0.30 34.88 45.09
CA ASN A 19 -0.44 34.90 43.84
C ASN A 19 -0.44 33.46 43.33
N SER A 20 -1.59 32.79 43.44
CA SER A 20 -1.84 31.49 42.84
C SER A 20 -1.38 31.48 41.38
N PRO A 21 -0.89 30.35 40.85
CA PRO A 21 -0.61 30.24 39.42
C PRO A 21 -1.84 30.69 38.62
N PRO A 22 -1.67 31.45 37.52
CA PRO A 22 -2.80 32.01 36.78
C PRO A 22 -3.83 30.94 36.42
N LEU A 23 -5.11 31.26 36.61
CA LEU A 23 -6.19 30.43 36.06
C LEU A 23 -5.97 30.29 34.56
N LEU A 24 -5.89 29.03 34.10
CA LEU A 24 -5.37 28.66 32.78
C LEU A 24 -6.17 29.21 31.58
N SER A 25 -7.31 29.85 31.85
CA SER A 25 -8.22 30.48 30.89
C SER A 25 -7.70 31.77 30.25
N ASN A 26 -6.57 32.32 30.71
CA ASN A 26 -6.06 33.63 30.27
C ASN A 26 -4.78 33.57 29.41
N LEU A 27 -4.29 32.39 29.04
CA LEU A 27 -3.09 32.24 28.21
C LEU A 27 -3.32 32.74 26.77
N THR A 28 -2.36 33.52 26.26
CA THR A 28 -2.34 33.96 24.85
C THR A 28 -1.85 32.85 23.92
N GLN A 29 -2.12 32.98 22.61
CA GLN A 29 -1.71 31.96 21.64
C GLN A 29 -0.18 31.78 21.55
N GLU A 30 0.61 32.85 21.70
CA GLU A 30 2.08 32.75 21.72
C GLU A 30 2.60 32.08 23.01
N GLU A 31 1.91 32.26 24.15
CA GLU A 31 2.22 31.51 25.38
C GLU A 31 1.87 30.02 25.22
N LEU A 32 0.72 29.68 24.63
CA LEU A 32 0.36 28.29 24.33
C LEU A 32 1.39 27.64 23.39
N LYS A 33 1.79 28.31 22.31
CA LYS A 33 2.87 27.84 21.42
C LYS A 33 4.18 27.63 22.17
N LYS A 34 4.58 28.57 23.03
CA LYS A 34 5.81 28.45 23.84
C LYS A 34 5.73 27.27 24.81
N ILE A 35 4.56 27.04 25.43
CA ILE A 35 4.32 25.92 26.33
C ILE A 35 4.39 24.58 25.59
N ALA A 36 3.76 24.44 24.41
CA ALA A 36 3.85 23.23 23.59
C ALA A 36 5.29 22.95 23.16
N ALA A 37 6.00 23.97 22.67
CA ALA A 37 7.40 23.89 22.28
C ALA A 37 8.32 23.48 23.43
N TYR A 38 8.16 24.08 24.62
CA TYR A 38 8.97 23.72 25.80
C TYR A 38 8.72 22.27 26.24
N LYS A 39 7.47 21.77 26.13
CA LYS A 39 7.15 20.36 26.42
C LYS A 39 7.68 19.38 25.36
N ALA A 40 7.87 19.81 24.10
CA ALA A 40 8.53 18.98 23.09
C ALA A 40 10.03 18.83 23.33
N VAL A 41 10.69 19.90 23.80
CA VAL A 41 12.14 19.87 24.08
C VAL A 41 12.49 19.01 25.31
N GLU A 42 11.50 18.57 26.10
CA GLU A 42 11.68 17.51 27.11
C GLU A 42 11.95 16.11 26.50
N PHE A 43 11.76 15.93 25.18
CA PHE A 43 12.15 14.71 24.46
C PHE A 43 13.54 14.80 23.81
N VAL A 44 14.26 15.91 23.98
CA VAL A 44 15.61 16.09 23.42
C VAL A 44 16.66 15.62 24.43
N GLU A 45 17.55 14.74 23.98
CA GLU A 45 18.67 14.20 24.75
C GLU A 45 20.00 14.59 24.11
N SER A 46 21.10 14.53 24.88
CA SER A 46 22.43 14.93 24.37
C SER A 46 22.97 13.92 23.35
N GLY A 47 23.62 14.41 22.30
CA GLY A 47 24.10 13.58 21.18
C GLY A 47 23.11 13.38 20.02
N MET A 48 21.85 13.81 20.16
CA MET A 48 20.83 13.63 19.11
C MET A 48 21.07 14.51 17.87
N VAL A 49 20.75 13.93 16.70
CA VAL A 49 20.48 14.68 15.47
C VAL A 49 19.02 15.10 15.45
N ILE A 50 18.75 16.41 15.35
CA ILE A 50 17.41 17.00 15.51
C ILE A 50 16.95 17.72 14.24
N GLY A 51 15.78 17.31 13.73
CA GLY A 51 15.06 18.08 12.71
C GLY A 51 14.45 19.35 13.32
N LEU A 52 14.99 20.51 12.95
CA LEU A 52 14.55 21.81 13.43
C LEU A 52 13.41 22.35 12.55
N GLY A 53 12.20 22.31 13.11
CA GLY A 53 10.96 22.75 12.44
C GLY A 53 10.88 24.24 12.08
N THR A 54 9.84 24.61 11.33
CA THR A 54 9.66 25.95 10.74
C THR A 54 8.48 26.74 11.32
N GLY A 55 8.72 28.04 11.55
CA GLY A 55 7.68 29.02 11.82
C GLY A 55 7.30 29.21 13.29
N SER A 56 6.11 29.78 13.52
CA SER A 56 5.82 30.52 14.77
C SER A 56 5.72 29.70 16.06
N THR A 57 5.62 28.37 15.98
CA THR A 57 5.68 27.47 17.13
C THR A 57 7.09 26.91 17.30
N ALA A 58 7.66 26.32 16.24
CA ALA A 58 9.00 25.73 16.23
C ALA A 58 10.11 26.71 16.64
N LYS A 59 10.00 28.00 16.31
CA LYS A 59 10.95 29.04 16.78
C LYS A 59 11.19 29.00 18.29
N HIS A 60 10.17 28.63 19.09
CA HIS A 60 10.28 28.57 20.56
C HIS A 60 10.99 27.29 21.02
N ALA A 61 10.92 26.20 20.24
CA ALA A 61 11.65 24.96 20.52
C ALA A 61 13.14 25.12 20.17
N VAL A 62 13.45 25.69 19.00
CA VAL A 62 14.83 26.03 18.58
C VAL A 62 15.48 26.97 19.61
N ALA A 63 14.76 28.00 20.07
CA ALA A 63 15.23 28.86 21.15
C ALA A 63 15.48 28.09 22.46
N ARG A 64 14.60 27.16 22.85
CA ARG A 64 14.76 26.38 24.10
C ARG A 64 15.89 25.35 24.03
N ILE A 65 16.16 24.75 22.87
CA ILE A 65 17.32 23.88 22.66
C ILE A 65 18.62 24.69 22.85
N SER A 66 18.70 25.90 22.28
CA SER A 66 19.83 26.81 22.50
C SER A 66 19.97 27.25 23.97
N GLU A 67 18.88 27.62 24.66
CA GLU A 67 18.92 27.90 26.11
C GLU A 67 19.54 26.72 26.88
N LEU A 68 19.14 25.47 26.60
CA LEU A 68 19.65 24.27 27.27
C LEU A 68 21.10 23.90 26.92
N LEU A 69 21.54 24.16 25.69
CA LEU A 69 22.94 24.06 25.27
C LEU A 69 23.83 25.07 26.00
N GLN A 70 23.38 26.33 26.09
CA GLN A 70 24.09 27.41 26.82
C GLN A 70 24.08 27.19 28.35
N GLU A 71 23.01 26.58 28.90
CA GLU A 71 22.95 26.10 30.29
C GLU A 71 23.82 24.84 30.52
N GLY A 72 24.40 24.23 29.48
CA GLY A 72 25.23 23.00 29.56
C GLY A 72 24.46 21.73 29.92
N LYS A 73 23.13 21.76 29.80
CA LYS A 73 22.20 20.66 30.12
C LYS A 73 21.97 19.73 28.92
N LEU A 74 21.99 20.29 27.72
CA LEU A 74 22.20 19.53 26.49
C LEU A 74 23.64 19.71 26.02
N LYS A 75 24.14 18.71 25.31
CA LYS A 75 25.46 18.70 24.67
C LYS A 75 25.37 17.97 23.34
N ASP A 76 26.35 18.23 22.48
CA ASP A 76 26.64 17.41 21.29
C ASP A 76 25.43 17.24 20.35
N ILE A 77 24.56 18.25 20.32
CA ILE A 77 23.37 18.33 19.46
C ILE A 77 23.76 18.82 18.07
N ILE A 78 23.21 18.17 17.04
CA ILE A 78 23.30 18.62 15.64
C ILE A 78 21.89 18.93 15.13
N GLY A 79 21.68 20.12 14.57
CA GLY A 79 20.40 20.54 14.00
C GLY A 79 20.36 20.44 12.46
N ILE A 80 19.28 19.91 11.91
CA ILE A 80 18.99 19.94 10.46
C ILE A 80 17.77 20.84 10.23
N PRO A 81 17.92 22.03 9.60
CA PRO A 81 16.84 23.02 9.52
C PRO A 81 15.88 22.81 8.34
N THR A 82 14.58 22.75 8.63
CA THR A 82 13.50 22.56 7.62
C THR A 82 13.23 23.79 6.74
N SER A 83 13.87 24.93 6.98
CA SER A 83 13.78 26.13 6.13
C SER A 83 15.01 27.02 6.25
N THR A 84 15.19 27.92 5.28
CA THR A 84 16.22 28.98 5.36
C THR A 84 16.00 29.88 6.60
N THR A 85 14.74 30.13 6.98
CA THR A 85 14.42 30.93 8.19
C THR A 85 14.85 30.22 9.48
N THR A 86 14.63 28.90 9.58
CA THR A 86 15.10 28.14 10.76
C THR A 86 16.62 27.99 10.78
N HIS A 87 17.27 27.85 9.62
CA HIS A 87 18.73 27.87 9.51
C HIS A 87 19.30 29.19 10.06
N GLU A 88 18.83 30.33 9.58
CA GLU A 88 19.22 31.66 10.07
C GLU A 88 19.00 31.80 11.59
N GLN A 89 17.86 31.33 12.11
CA GLN A 89 17.57 31.37 13.55
C GLN A 89 18.58 30.52 14.33
N ALA A 90 18.82 29.27 13.93
CA ALA A 90 19.68 28.35 14.66
C ALA A 90 21.17 28.78 14.64
N VAL A 91 21.65 29.32 13.50
CA VAL A 91 22.97 29.99 13.42
C VAL A 91 23.06 31.16 14.39
N SER A 92 22.03 32.02 14.46
CA SER A 92 22.02 33.17 15.38
C SER A 92 22.02 32.80 16.86
N LEU A 93 21.64 31.55 17.17
CA LEU A 93 21.56 30.97 18.51
C LEU A 93 22.75 30.07 18.87
N GLY A 94 23.70 29.86 17.95
CA GLY A 94 24.89 29.05 18.16
C GLY A 94 24.63 27.55 18.28
N ILE A 95 23.55 27.03 17.67
CA ILE A 95 23.30 25.60 17.57
C ILE A 95 24.18 25.04 16.44
N PRO A 96 24.93 23.93 16.64
CA PRO A 96 25.63 23.26 15.55
C PRO A 96 24.64 22.78 14.49
N LEU A 97 24.95 22.98 13.21
CA LEU A 97 24.08 22.59 12.10
C LEU A 97 24.77 21.62 11.15
N SER A 98 23.97 20.79 10.50
CA SER A 98 24.35 19.90 9.42
C SER A 98 23.18 19.73 8.44
N ASP A 99 23.33 18.84 7.47
CA ASP A 99 22.33 18.52 6.43
C ASP A 99 21.97 17.03 6.42
N LEU A 100 20.94 16.70 5.63
CA LEU A 100 20.39 15.34 5.53
C LEU A 100 21.29 14.40 4.72
N ASP A 101 22.15 14.93 3.85
CA ASP A 101 23.12 14.14 3.10
C ASP A 101 24.25 13.66 4.03
N SER A 102 24.65 14.49 5.00
CA SER A 102 25.61 14.16 6.06
C SER A 102 25.01 13.31 7.20
N HIS A 103 23.72 13.43 7.46
CA HIS A 103 22.99 12.65 8.47
C HIS A 103 21.64 12.16 7.91
N PRO A 104 21.61 11.05 7.15
CA PRO A 104 20.39 10.54 6.50
C PRO A 104 19.37 9.95 7.48
N VAL A 105 19.74 9.79 8.76
CA VAL A 105 18.86 9.36 9.84
C VAL A 105 18.84 10.45 10.92
N VAL A 106 17.64 10.87 11.31
CA VAL A 106 17.38 11.91 12.31
C VAL A 106 16.73 11.27 13.53
N ASP A 107 17.18 11.56 14.74
CA ASP A 107 16.61 10.92 15.94
C ASP A 107 15.24 11.53 16.30
N LEU A 108 15.12 12.85 16.15
CA LEU A 108 13.93 13.60 16.56
C LEU A 108 13.68 14.84 15.69
N SER A 109 12.53 14.91 15.01
CA SER A 109 11.99 16.17 14.48
C SER A 109 11.01 16.83 15.45
N ILE A 110 11.13 18.15 15.62
CA ILE A 110 10.15 18.98 16.35
C ILE A 110 9.66 20.12 15.45
N ASP A 111 8.40 20.06 15.03
CA ASP A 111 7.77 21.14 14.25
C ASP A 111 6.28 21.33 14.57
N GLY A 112 5.72 22.46 14.17
CA GLY A 112 4.29 22.71 14.19
C GLY A 112 3.54 22.18 12.98
N ALA A 113 2.21 22.27 13.09
CA ALA A 113 1.28 21.98 12.01
C ALA A 113 0.31 23.15 11.77
N ASP A 114 -0.24 23.18 10.57
CA ASP A 114 -1.25 24.13 10.12
C ASP A 114 -2.68 23.67 10.38
N GLU A 115 -2.90 22.36 10.36
CA GLU A 115 -4.09 21.64 10.85
C GLU A 115 -3.66 20.26 11.37
N VAL A 116 -4.41 19.69 12.31
CA VAL A 116 -4.23 18.31 12.79
C VAL A 116 -5.58 17.63 12.94
N ASP A 117 -5.75 16.47 12.30
CA ASP A 117 -6.99 15.69 12.32
C ASP A 117 -7.05 14.68 13.51
N PRO A 118 -8.18 13.97 13.71
CA PRO A 118 -8.30 12.97 14.77
C PRO A 118 -7.34 11.77 14.65
N ALA A 119 -6.88 11.46 13.44
CA ALA A 119 -5.98 10.34 13.12
C ALA A 119 -4.49 10.73 13.18
N LEU A 120 -4.15 11.99 13.48
CA LEU A 120 -2.80 12.56 13.45
C LEU A 120 -2.20 12.70 12.03
N ASN A 121 -3.06 12.97 11.05
CA ASN A 121 -2.66 13.54 9.77
C ASN A 121 -2.61 15.06 9.88
N LEU A 122 -1.69 15.69 9.15
CA LEU A 122 -1.41 17.13 9.26
C LEU A 122 -1.67 17.85 7.93
N VAL A 123 -2.04 19.12 8.03
CA VAL A 123 -1.67 20.12 7.03
C VAL A 123 -0.42 20.84 7.54
N LYS A 124 0.55 21.10 6.67
CA LYS A 124 1.76 21.90 6.89
C LYS A 124 2.03 22.81 5.68
N GLY A 125 3.16 23.52 5.63
CA GLY A 125 3.57 24.29 4.46
C GLY A 125 2.92 25.67 4.24
N ARG A 126 2.11 26.21 5.16
CA ARG A 126 1.66 27.62 5.03
C ARG A 126 2.82 28.61 5.23
N GLY A 127 3.94 28.17 5.80
CA GLY A 127 5.22 28.89 5.80
C GLY A 127 5.90 28.96 4.41
N GLY A 128 5.83 27.88 3.63
CA GLY A 128 6.40 27.79 2.27
C GLY A 128 7.60 26.84 2.10
N SER A 129 7.94 26.03 3.10
CA SER A 129 9.10 25.13 3.09
C SER A 129 8.72 23.63 3.09
N LEU A 130 7.51 23.31 2.58
CA LEU A 130 6.83 22.02 2.79
C LEU A 130 7.62 20.79 2.33
N LEU A 131 8.41 20.91 1.25
CA LEU A 131 9.24 19.80 0.77
C LEU A 131 10.37 19.47 1.77
N ARG A 132 11.07 20.50 2.28
CA ARG A 132 12.15 20.34 3.26
C ARG A 132 11.64 19.90 4.62
N GLU A 133 10.49 20.45 5.04
CA GLU A 133 9.71 19.95 6.18
C GLU A 133 9.49 18.43 6.03
N LYS A 134 8.97 17.96 4.89
CA LYS A 134 8.66 16.53 4.70
C LYS A 134 9.88 15.61 4.61
N MET A 135 10.95 16.03 3.92
CA MET A 135 12.16 15.22 3.78
C MET A 135 12.80 14.92 5.15
N ILE A 136 12.97 15.96 5.98
CA ILE A 136 13.62 15.83 7.29
C ILE A 136 12.70 15.13 8.31
N GLU A 137 11.40 15.42 8.30
CA GLU A 137 10.42 14.74 9.18
C GLU A 137 10.19 13.28 8.77
N GLY A 138 10.33 12.94 7.49
CA GLY A 138 10.25 11.56 6.98
C GLY A 138 11.47 10.72 7.33
N ALA A 139 12.65 11.34 7.42
CA ALA A 139 13.90 10.70 7.87
C ALA A 139 14.05 10.60 9.40
N SER A 140 13.00 10.94 10.17
CA SER A 140 13.05 11.02 11.62
C SER A 140 12.49 9.78 12.33
N LYS A 141 13.30 9.12 13.17
CA LYS A 141 12.87 8.03 14.08
C LYS A 141 11.66 8.43 14.94
N LYS A 142 11.59 9.70 15.33
CA LYS A 142 10.48 10.30 16.07
C LYS A 142 10.10 11.67 15.50
N PHE A 143 8.81 11.93 15.31
CA PHE A 143 8.30 13.23 14.87
C PHE A 143 7.26 13.77 15.86
N VAL A 144 7.67 14.80 16.61
CA VAL A 144 6.87 15.47 17.63
C VAL A 144 6.24 16.75 17.07
N VAL A 145 4.92 16.72 16.89
CA VAL A 145 4.12 17.83 16.38
C VAL A 145 3.67 18.74 17.53
N ILE A 146 3.97 20.04 17.46
CA ILE A 146 3.61 21.06 18.46
C ILE A 146 2.56 22.06 17.97
N VAL A 147 1.41 22.09 18.64
CA VAL A 147 0.30 23.00 18.28
C VAL A 147 -0.39 23.62 19.48
N ASP A 148 -1.07 24.75 19.25
CA ASP A 148 -2.12 25.24 20.14
C ASP A 148 -3.50 24.66 19.74
N GLU A 149 -4.47 24.69 20.66
CA GLU A 149 -5.79 24.06 20.47
C GLU A 149 -6.59 24.55 19.23
N SER A 150 -6.25 25.70 18.63
CA SER A 150 -6.93 26.19 17.41
C SER A 150 -6.60 25.40 16.14
N LYS A 151 -5.55 24.56 16.17
CA LYS A 151 -5.10 23.75 15.03
C LYS A 151 -5.85 22.43 14.85
N LEU A 152 -6.66 22.02 15.83
CA LEU A 152 -7.39 20.76 15.79
C LEU A 152 -8.62 20.87 14.86
N VAL A 153 -8.64 20.06 13.80
CA VAL A 153 -9.73 19.99 12.82
C VAL A 153 -10.46 18.64 12.90
N LYS A 154 -11.59 18.53 12.20
CA LYS A 154 -12.36 17.27 12.09
C LYS A 154 -11.90 16.38 10.94
N TYR A 155 -11.37 17.00 9.89
CA TYR A 155 -10.87 16.42 8.65
C TYR A 155 -9.92 17.45 8.01
N ILE A 156 -9.03 17.01 7.12
CA ILE A 156 -8.02 17.85 6.46
C ILE A 156 -8.68 18.91 5.55
N GLY A 157 -8.26 20.18 5.69
CA GLY A 157 -8.89 21.34 5.05
C GLY A 157 -10.06 21.92 5.84
N GLY A 158 -10.48 21.26 6.93
CA GLY A 158 -11.65 21.61 7.73
C GLY A 158 -11.57 22.95 8.49
N SER A 159 -10.44 23.67 8.41
CA SER A 159 -10.35 25.06 8.90
C SER A 159 -10.83 26.11 7.88
N GLY A 160 -10.99 25.74 6.60
CA GLY A 160 -11.27 26.67 5.50
C GLY A 160 -10.06 27.52 5.07
N LEU A 161 -8.87 27.22 5.57
CA LEU A 161 -7.60 27.81 5.15
C LEU A 161 -6.88 26.89 4.15
N ALA A 162 -5.75 27.35 3.59
CA ALA A 162 -5.07 26.68 2.48
C ALA A 162 -4.50 25.30 2.82
N VAL A 163 -4.69 24.31 1.96
CA VAL A 163 -3.86 23.12 1.85
C VAL A 163 -2.84 23.38 0.73
N PRO A 164 -1.54 23.54 1.02
CA PRO A 164 -0.55 23.94 0.01
C PRO A 164 -0.13 22.79 -0.92
N VAL A 165 0.25 23.12 -2.16
CA VAL A 165 0.92 22.21 -3.11
C VAL A 165 2.09 22.97 -3.74
N GLU A 166 3.32 22.46 -3.60
CA GLU A 166 4.52 22.96 -4.27
C GLU A 166 4.51 22.47 -5.72
N VAL A 167 4.65 23.39 -6.68
CA VAL A 167 4.55 23.14 -8.12
C VAL A 167 5.68 23.86 -8.86
N VAL A 168 6.16 23.27 -9.95
CA VAL A 168 7.18 23.91 -10.78
C VAL A 168 6.64 25.21 -11.41
N PRO A 169 7.46 26.24 -11.65
CA PRO A 169 6.99 27.49 -12.24
C PRO A 169 6.43 27.33 -13.67
N PHE A 170 6.95 26.36 -14.43
CA PHE A 170 6.52 26.06 -15.79
C PHE A 170 5.06 25.61 -15.84
N CYS A 171 4.24 26.31 -16.64
CA CYS A 171 2.81 26.04 -16.81
C CYS A 171 1.98 25.96 -15.50
N CYS A 172 2.44 26.57 -14.40
CA CYS A 172 1.80 26.49 -13.08
C CYS A 172 0.29 26.81 -13.05
N ASP A 173 -0.21 27.70 -13.92
CA ASP A 173 -1.65 28.00 -14.04
C ASP A 173 -2.49 26.84 -14.59
N PHE A 174 -1.91 25.99 -15.45
CA PHE A 174 -2.54 24.76 -15.92
C PHE A 174 -2.60 23.72 -14.79
N THR A 175 -1.49 23.53 -14.07
CA THR A 175 -1.43 22.63 -12.90
C THR A 175 -2.41 23.08 -11.81
N ARG A 176 -2.47 24.38 -11.52
CA ARG A 176 -3.47 24.99 -10.61
C ARG A 176 -4.90 24.67 -11.06
N GLY A 177 -5.21 24.82 -12.35
CA GLY A 177 -6.51 24.46 -12.91
C GLY A 177 -6.85 22.97 -12.79
N LYS A 178 -5.85 22.08 -12.88
CA LYS A 178 -6.02 20.63 -12.69
C LYS A 178 -6.23 20.23 -11.23
N LEU A 179 -5.54 20.87 -10.29
CA LEU A 179 -5.77 20.69 -8.85
C LEU A 179 -7.17 21.18 -8.44
N GLU A 180 -7.65 22.29 -9.00
CA GLU A 180 -9.03 22.77 -8.78
C GLU A 180 -10.08 21.81 -9.36
N GLU A 181 -9.81 21.23 -10.53
CA GLU A 181 -10.67 20.23 -11.16
C GLU A 181 -10.74 18.92 -10.35
N LEU A 182 -9.60 18.44 -9.82
CA LEU A 182 -9.52 17.20 -9.03
C LEU A 182 -10.44 17.24 -7.79
N PHE A 183 -10.44 18.35 -7.05
CA PHE A 183 -11.23 18.50 -5.82
C PHE A 183 -12.51 19.34 -5.98
N ARG A 184 -12.99 19.48 -7.23
CA ARG A 184 -14.22 20.20 -7.57
C ARG A 184 -15.43 19.76 -6.73
N GLU A 185 -15.55 18.46 -6.45
CA GLU A 185 -16.67 17.92 -5.66
C GLU A 185 -16.61 18.31 -4.17
N ALA A 186 -15.42 18.61 -3.63
CA ALA A 186 -15.21 19.15 -2.28
C ALA A 186 -15.40 20.68 -2.20
N GLY A 187 -15.74 21.33 -3.33
CA GLY A 187 -15.85 22.79 -3.42
C GLY A 187 -14.49 23.49 -3.49
N CYS A 188 -13.46 22.82 -4.02
CA CYS A 188 -12.11 23.37 -4.05
C CYS A 188 -12.00 24.66 -4.89
N VAL A 189 -11.20 25.61 -4.40
CA VAL A 189 -10.70 26.78 -5.14
C VAL A 189 -9.17 26.80 -5.04
N ALA A 190 -8.46 26.77 -6.17
CA ALA A 190 -7.00 26.69 -6.20
C ALA A 190 -6.40 28.04 -6.63
N LYS A 191 -5.54 28.62 -5.79
CA LYS A 191 -4.94 29.94 -6.02
C LYS A 191 -3.43 29.84 -6.00
N LEU A 192 -2.75 30.49 -6.94
CA LEU A 192 -1.31 30.71 -6.84
C LEU A 192 -1.05 31.58 -5.61
N ARG A 193 -0.16 31.14 -4.71
CA ARG A 193 0.23 31.91 -3.52
C ARG A 193 1.03 33.12 -3.95
N MET A 194 0.62 34.30 -3.51
CA MET A 194 1.25 35.57 -3.89
C MET A 194 1.94 36.23 -2.68
N LYS A 195 3.10 36.82 -2.90
CA LYS A 195 3.89 37.58 -1.93
C LYS A 195 3.84 39.07 -2.30
N ILE A 196 3.55 39.92 -1.32
CA ILE A 196 3.67 41.38 -1.49
C ILE A 196 5.15 41.74 -1.31
N GLY A 197 5.74 42.41 -2.32
CA GLY A 197 7.13 42.86 -2.26
C GLY A 197 7.34 43.95 -1.21
N SER A 198 8.58 44.09 -0.70
CA SER A 198 8.92 44.94 0.45
C SER A 198 8.53 46.43 0.33
N ASN A 199 8.29 46.91 -0.90
CA ASN A 199 7.85 48.28 -1.19
C ASN A 199 6.31 48.43 -1.27
N GLY A 200 5.54 47.38 -0.99
CA GLY A 200 4.07 47.40 -0.86
C GLY A 200 3.26 47.56 -2.15
N GLY A 201 3.89 47.80 -3.30
CA GLY A 201 3.21 48.09 -4.57
C GLY A 201 3.21 46.98 -5.61
N GLU A 202 4.07 45.96 -5.47
CA GLU A 202 4.22 44.87 -6.45
C GLU A 202 3.93 43.52 -5.77
N THR A 203 3.22 42.63 -6.49
CA THR A 203 2.73 41.35 -5.98
C THR A 203 3.19 40.24 -6.91
N THR A 204 4.18 39.48 -6.47
CA THR A 204 4.80 38.39 -7.22
C THR A 204 4.34 37.02 -6.71
N PRO A 205 4.50 35.93 -7.47
CA PRO A 205 4.34 34.58 -6.94
C PRO A 205 5.26 34.36 -5.73
N ALA A 206 4.77 33.62 -4.74
CA ALA A 206 5.60 33.16 -3.63
C ALA A 206 6.49 32.01 -4.12
N VAL A 207 7.80 32.17 -3.96
CA VAL A 207 8.82 31.18 -4.30
C VAL A 207 9.24 30.44 -3.03
N THR A 208 9.38 29.12 -3.09
CA THR A 208 9.85 28.27 -1.97
C THR A 208 11.37 28.34 -1.80
N ASP A 209 11.89 27.76 -0.72
CA ASP A 209 13.34 27.55 -0.51
C ASP A 209 14.01 26.71 -1.63
N ASN A 210 13.22 26.11 -2.54
CA ASN A 210 13.67 25.22 -3.62
C ASN A 210 13.40 25.82 -5.02
N GLY A 211 13.00 27.09 -5.11
CA GLY A 211 12.77 27.79 -6.39
C GLY A 211 11.39 27.54 -7.04
N ASN A 212 10.54 26.72 -6.42
CA ASN A 212 9.20 26.39 -6.92
C ASN A 212 8.15 27.44 -6.53
N TYR A 213 6.95 27.33 -7.09
CA TYR A 213 5.77 28.09 -6.67
C TYR A 213 4.89 27.24 -5.74
N VAL A 214 3.94 27.90 -5.05
CA VAL A 214 2.93 27.21 -4.23
C VAL A 214 1.52 27.52 -4.74
N VAL A 215 0.72 26.48 -4.95
CA VAL A 215 -0.73 26.56 -5.16
C VAL A 215 -1.45 26.24 -3.85
N ASP A 216 -2.23 27.18 -3.35
CA ASP A 216 -3.06 27.03 -2.17
C ASP A 216 -4.47 26.54 -2.55
N LEU A 217 -4.82 25.33 -2.09
CA LEU A 217 -6.15 24.73 -2.25
C LEU A 217 -7.03 25.12 -1.05
N TYR A 218 -8.19 25.71 -1.30
CA TYR A 218 -9.18 26.05 -0.27
C TYR A 218 -10.39 25.12 -0.42
N LEU A 219 -10.74 24.39 0.64
CA LEU A 219 -11.76 23.33 0.63
C LEU A 219 -12.99 23.75 1.43
N GLU A 220 -14.20 23.54 0.89
CA GLU A 220 -15.47 23.78 1.60
C GLU A 220 -15.97 22.54 2.34
N ARG A 221 -15.52 21.35 1.93
CA ARG A 221 -15.94 20.04 2.41
C ARG A 221 -14.76 19.07 2.46
N ASP A 222 -14.99 17.97 3.15
CA ASP A 222 -14.09 16.82 3.21
C ASP A 222 -13.77 16.28 1.80
N ILE A 223 -12.51 15.91 1.57
CA ILE A 223 -12.01 15.31 0.33
C ILE A 223 -12.07 13.78 0.35
N GLY A 224 -12.33 13.16 1.50
CA GLY A 224 -12.53 11.72 1.65
C GLY A 224 -11.24 10.97 1.99
N ASP A 225 -10.87 10.01 1.13
CA ASP A 225 -9.69 9.16 1.31
C ASP A 225 -8.41 9.99 1.04
N LEU A 226 -7.63 10.24 2.10
CA LEU A 226 -6.51 11.19 2.07
C LEU A 226 -5.33 10.63 1.30
N GLU A 227 -5.09 9.33 1.42
CA GLU A 227 -4.05 8.59 0.71
C GLU A 227 -4.33 8.56 -0.80
N VAL A 228 -5.60 8.35 -1.21
CA VAL A 228 -6.01 8.48 -2.63
C VAL A 228 -5.93 9.93 -3.11
N ALA A 229 -6.27 10.92 -2.28
CA ALA A 229 -6.12 12.34 -2.63
C ALA A 229 -4.65 12.75 -2.78
N SER A 230 -3.77 12.24 -1.91
CA SER A 230 -2.32 12.42 -1.96
C SER A 230 -1.74 11.88 -3.27
N GLU A 231 -1.98 10.60 -3.55
CA GLU A 231 -1.63 9.94 -4.80
C GLU A 231 -2.11 10.72 -6.04
N ALA A 232 -3.37 11.17 -6.03
CA ALA A 232 -3.95 11.89 -7.16
C ALA A 232 -3.35 13.28 -7.41
N ILE A 233 -2.81 13.94 -6.36
CA ILE A 233 -2.06 15.19 -6.50
C ILE A 233 -0.66 14.93 -7.08
N LEU A 234 0.08 13.97 -6.50
CA LEU A 234 1.46 13.66 -6.91
C LEU A 234 1.56 13.14 -8.35
N ARG A 235 0.49 12.51 -8.86
CA ARG A 235 0.38 12.03 -10.26
C ARG A 235 0.26 13.13 -11.32
N PHE A 236 0.18 14.42 -10.97
CA PHE A 236 0.16 15.50 -11.95
C PHE A 236 1.59 16.00 -12.29
N PRO A 237 2.06 15.87 -13.55
CA PRO A 237 3.36 16.40 -13.95
C PRO A 237 3.49 17.89 -13.66
N GLY A 238 4.55 18.27 -12.95
CA GLY A 238 4.79 19.63 -12.49
C GLY A 238 4.23 19.96 -11.10
N VAL A 239 3.55 19.02 -10.43
CA VAL A 239 3.53 18.98 -8.96
C VAL A 239 4.89 18.48 -8.47
N VAL A 240 5.37 19.04 -7.36
CA VAL A 240 6.59 18.59 -6.68
C VAL A 240 6.23 17.85 -5.40
N GLU A 241 5.40 18.45 -4.54
CA GLU A 241 4.94 17.86 -3.27
C GLU A 241 3.72 18.63 -2.72
N HIS A 242 2.97 18.07 -1.77
CA HIS A 242 1.83 18.69 -1.10
C HIS A 242 1.96 18.75 0.43
N GLY A 243 1.35 19.78 1.01
CA GLY A 243 1.31 20.05 2.45
C GLY A 243 0.45 19.10 3.28
N MET A 244 -0.12 18.03 2.71
CA MET A 244 -0.69 16.92 3.50
C MET A 244 0.43 15.96 3.94
N PHE A 245 0.53 15.73 5.25
CA PHE A 245 1.51 14.83 5.87
C PHE A 245 0.72 13.71 6.56
N LEU A 246 0.74 12.52 5.95
CA LEU A 246 -0.15 11.40 6.30
C LEU A 246 0.66 10.30 7.00
N GLY A 247 0.19 9.81 8.14
CA GLY A 247 0.86 8.77 8.93
C GLY A 247 2.14 9.17 9.69
N MET A 248 2.87 10.18 9.20
CA MET A 248 4.22 10.56 9.69
C MET A 248 4.32 10.94 11.18
N ALA A 249 3.33 11.64 11.75
CA ALA A 249 3.43 12.16 13.12
C ALA A 249 3.42 11.03 14.18
N THR A 250 4.49 10.91 14.98
CA THR A 250 4.57 9.89 16.04
C THR A 250 3.93 10.38 17.34
N THR A 251 4.09 11.67 17.68
CA THR A 251 3.59 12.28 18.92
C THR A 251 2.99 13.64 18.65
N LEU A 252 1.79 13.92 19.15
CA LEU A 252 1.17 15.25 19.14
C LEU A 252 1.18 15.88 20.53
N ILE A 253 1.62 17.14 20.61
CA ILE A 253 1.58 17.97 21.82
C ILE A 253 0.68 19.17 21.57
N VAL A 254 -0.46 19.22 22.26
CA VAL A 254 -1.45 20.29 22.18
C VAL A 254 -1.43 21.12 23.44
N ALA A 255 -1.10 22.41 23.33
CA ALA A 255 -1.33 23.38 24.40
C ALA A 255 -2.71 24.04 24.24
N GLY A 256 -3.58 23.86 25.24
CA GLY A 256 -4.91 24.47 25.26
C GLY A 256 -5.24 25.12 26.60
N LYS A 257 -6.43 25.73 26.69
CA LYS A 257 -6.94 26.44 27.89
C LYS A 257 -7.16 25.55 29.13
N PHE A 258 -6.91 24.25 29.01
CA PHE A 258 -7.03 23.25 30.08
C PHE A 258 -5.72 22.55 30.42
N GLY A 259 -4.63 22.82 29.69
CA GLY A 259 -3.31 22.24 29.93
C GLY A 259 -2.60 21.83 28.65
N VAL A 260 -1.49 21.11 28.82
CA VAL A 260 -0.82 20.42 27.70
C VAL A 260 -1.33 18.98 27.65
N THR A 261 -1.77 18.56 26.47
CA THR A 261 -2.12 17.16 26.18
C THR A 261 -1.04 16.59 25.28
N VAL A 262 -0.46 15.45 25.68
CA VAL A 262 0.39 14.62 24.81
C VAL A 262 -0.45 13.45 24.32
N LYS A 263 -0.41 13.16 23.02
CA LYS A 263 -1.10 12.05 22.37
C LYS A 263 -0.16 11.42 21.33
N ASP A 264 0.33 10.23 21.64
CA ASP A 264 1.09 9.43 20.68
C ASP A 264 0.17 8.75 19.66
N ARG A 265 0.69 8.50 18.45
CA ARG A 265 0.04 7.65 17.45
C ARG A 265 0.10 6.20 17.96
N PRO A 266 -1.03 5.47 18.03
CA PRO A 266 -1.01 4.12 18.57
C PRO A 266 -0.14 3.21 17.69
N TRP A 267 0.83 2.53 18.30
CA TRP A 267 1.90 1.74 17.65
C TRP A 267 1.46 0.79 16.50
N LYS A 268 0.20 0.37 16.45
CA LYS A 268 -0.36 -0.44 15.35
C LYS A 268 -0.53 0.31 14.03
N GLU A 269 -0.48 1.64 14.04
CA GLU A 269 -0.56 2.49 12.84
C GLU A 269 0.84 2.89 12.36
N LEU A 270 1.82 3.05 13.26
CA LEU A 270 3.22 3.31 12.92
C LEU A 270 3.91 2.09 12.25
N LEU A 271 3.54 0.88 12.66
CA LEU A 271 3.96 -0.40 12.05
C LEU A 271 3.44 -0.63 10.61
N TYR A 272 2.88 0.39 9.96
CA TYR A 272 2.47 0.37 8.56
C TYR A 272 3.36 1.26 7.67
N GLN A 273 4.39 1.90 8.24
CA GLN A 273 5.26 2.88 7.56
C GLN A 273 6.75 2.81 7.96
N SER A 274 7.15 1.84 8.79
CA SER A 274 8.56 1.60 9.18
C SER A 274 9.13 0.42 8.40
N ASP A 275 10.36 0.55 7.93
CA ASP A 275 11.12 -0.55 7.31
C ASP A 275 11.47 -1.60 8.38
N PRO A 276 11.12 -2.89 8.20
CA PRO A 276 11.34 -3.92 9.22
C PRO A 276 12.80 -4.37 9.38
N ASP A 277 13.71 -3.96 8.49
CA ASP A 277 15.13 -4.40 8.49
C ASP A 277 16.10 -3.34 9.09
N ASP A 278 15.61 -2.29 9.78
CA ASP A 278 16.46 -1.40 10.62
C ASP A 278 17.03 -2.16 11.84
N PRO A 279 18.36 -2.38 11.93
CA PRO A 279 18.97 -3.13 13.02
C PRO A 279 19.03 -2.36 14.35
N ASP A 280 18.88 -1.03 14.31
CA ASP A 280 19.05 -0.14 15.47
C ASP A 280 17.70 0.26 16.12
N PHE A 281 16.57 -0.25 15.62
CA PHE A 281 15.24 0.05 16.17
C PHE A 281 14.91 -0.75 17.45
N GLU A 282 15.46 -0.33 18.59
CA GLU A 282 15.02 -0.84 19.89
C GLU A 282 13.64 -0.27 20.30
N PRO A 283 12.67 -1.13 20.70
CA PRO A 283 11.40 -0.65 21.24
C PRO A 283 11.61 -0.05 22.64
N PRO A 284 10.95 1.06 23.01
CA PRO A 284 11.18 1.73 24.29
C PRO A 284 10.84 0.81 25.47
N GLU A 285 11.85 0.47 26.27
CA GLU A 285 11.67 -0.31 27.49
C GLU A 285 10.77 0.44 28.49
N SER A 286 9.90 -0.29 29.19
CA SER A 286 9.11 0.26 30.28
C SER A 286 9.98 0.39 31.53
N GLU A 287 10.37 1.60 31.91
CA GLU A 287 11.17 1.88 33.11
C GLU A 287 10.67 1.12 34.35
N SER A 288 11.60 0.44 35.04
CA SER A 288 11.40 -0.04 36.41
C SER A 288 12.72 0.04 37.18
N ASP A 289 12.70 0.66 38.35
CA ASP A 289 13.91 1.09 39.07
C ASP A 289 14.78 -0.09 39.56
N VAL A 290 16.07 -0.11 39.19
CA VAL A 290 17.17 -0.56 40.06
C VAL A 290 18.43 0.28 39.77
N VAL A 291 19.10 0.74 40.83
CA VAL A 291 20.44 1.35 40.77
C VAL A 291 21.49 0.31 41.17
N ASP A 292 22.54 0.16 40.37
CA ASP A 292 23.90 -0.04 40.91
C ASP A 292 24.97 0.49 39.93
N SER A 293 26.23 0.42 40.34
CA SER A 293 27.38 1.16 39.84
C SER A 293 28.45 0.25 39.23
N GLY A 294 29.13 0.73 38.19
CA GLY A 294 30.23 0.06 37.52
C GLY A 294 31.18 1.08 36.88
N ILE A 295 32.48 0.77 36.84
CA ILE A 295 33.56 1.68 36.44
C ILE A 295 34.51 0.96 35.48
N GLU A 296 35.19 1.73 34.63
CA GLU A 296 36.58 1.60 34.16
C GLU A 296 36.84 1.31 32.65
N SER A 297 37.70 2.18 32.08
CA SER A 297 38.64 1.98 30.95
C SER A 297 38.19 1.34 29.63
N GLY A 298 38.35 2.09 28.52
CA GLY A 298 38.57 1.53 27.17
C GLY A 298 40.05 1.43 26.82
N ASP A 299 40.40 1.32 25.53
CA ASP A 299 41.73 1.64 24.99
C ASP A 299 41.70 1.91 23.46
N GLU A 300 42.83 2.35 22.88
CA GLU A 300 43.02 2.80 21.48
C GLU A 300 43.41 1.66 20.49
N GLY A 301 43.43 1.90 19.16
CA GLY A 301 44.16 1.00 18.23
C GLY A 301 43.81 1.01 16.72
N ASP A 302 44.57 1.81 15.96
CA ASP A 302 44.87 1.85 14.51
C ASP A 302 44.77 0.57 13.61
N GLY A 303 44.79 0.75 12.27
CA GLY A 303 45.66 -0.08 11.41
C GLY A 303 45.28 -0.40 9.95
N ASP A 304 45.72 0.46 9.02
CA ASP A 304 46.40 0.18 7.74
C ASP A 304 45.76 -0.56 6.51
N ASP A 305 46.17 -0.03 5.35
CA ASP A 305 45.97 -0.39 3.94
C ASP A 305 46.38 -1.82 3.50
N ASP A 306 45.97 -2.24 2.28
CA ASP A 306 46.97 -2.58 1.23
C ASP A 306 46.38 -2.49 -0.21
N SER A 307 47.22 -2.61 -1.26
CA SER A 307 46.89 -2.28 -2.67
C SER A 307 47.42 -3.25 -3.76
N ALA A 308 47.03 -2.97 -5.02
CA ALA A 308 47.48 -3.56 -6.30
C ALA A 308 46.93 -4.97 -6.67
N GLY A 309 46.84 -5.39 -7.94
CA GLY A 309 47.09 -4.70 -9.22
C GLY A 309 47.56 -5.68 -10.33
N GLY A 310 47.53 -5.27 -11.60
CA GLY A 310 48.14 -6.04 -12.72
C GLY A 310 47.47 -5.86 -14.09
N ASP A 311 48.27 -5.53 -15.10
CA ASP A 311 47.89 -5.44 -16.52
C ASP A 311 47.92 -6.83 -17.22
N ASP A 312 47.32 -6.94 -18.41
CA ASP A 312 48.10 -7.24 -19.63
C ASP A 312 47.28 -6.95 -20.92
N SER A 313 47.98 -6.86 -22.06
CA SER A 313 47.40 -6.54 -23.39
C SER A 313 47.59 -7.67 -24.39
N ASP A 314 46.75 -7.74 -25.44
CA ASP A 314 47.27 -7.93 -26.82
C ASP A 314 46.22 -7.67 -27.91
N ASN A 315 46.67 -7.65 -29.17
CA ASN A 315 45.97 -7.07 -30.34
C ASN A 315 46.24 -7.85 -31.63
N GLU A 316 45.23 -8.11 -32.48
CA GLU A 316 45.40 -8.18 -33.95
C GLU A 316 44.05 -8.20 -34.73
N SER A 317 44.09 -8.32 -36.08
CA SER A 317 43.05 -7.84 -37.01
C SER A 317 42.84 -8.74 -38.26
N GLU A 318 42.13 -8.25 -39.29
CA GLU A 318 41.82 -8.86 -40.61
C GLU A 318 40.62 -9.87 -40.65
N LYS A 319 39.81 -10.04 -41.72
CA LYS A 319 39.67 -9.35 -43.03
C LYS A 319 38.35 -9.69 -43.79
N ASP A 320 38.04 -8.85 -44.78
CA ASP A 320 37.42 -9.09 -46.11
C ASP A 320 36.06 -9.83 -46.31
N GLY A 321 35.26 -9.27 -47.22
CA GLY A 321 34.16 -9.93 -47.96
C GLY A 321 32.75 -9.38 -47.64
N GLY A 322 31.88 -9.03 -48.61
CA GLY A 322 32.01 -8.99 -50.08
C GLY A 322 30.73 -9.48 -50.78
N ASP A 323 30.34 -8.82 -51.88
CA ASP A 323 29.18 -9.15 -52.77
C ASP A 323 27.74 -9.06 -52.18
N ASN A 324 26.66 -8.92 -52.98
CA ASN A 324 26.39 -7.99 -54.10
C ASN A 324 24.89 -8.04 -54.54
N ASP A 325 24.49 -7.06 -55.35
CA ASP A 325 23.35 -7.03 -56.31
C ASP A 325 21.85 -7.01 -55.88
N ARG A 326 21.10 -6.23 -56.70
CA ARG A 326 19.62 -6.13 -56.90
C ARG A 326 18.89 -5.13 -56.00
N GLU A 327 18.54 -3.90 -56.42
CA GLU A 327 18.02 -3.36 -57.71
C GLU A 327 16.56 -3.75 -58.01
N CYS A 328 15.64 -2.77 -57.87
CA CYS A 328 14.56 -2.46 -58.84
C CYS A 328 13.76 -1.20 -58.42
N ASP A 329 13.62 -0.25 -59.35
CA ASP A 329 12.75 0.94 -59.30
C ASP A 329 11.23 0.60 -59.13
N ASN A 330 10.26 1.51 -58.90
CA ASN A 330 10.03 2.79 -59.60
C ASN A 330 8.92 3.68 -58.97
N ASN A 331 9.17 4.99 -58.91
CA ASN A 331 8.32 6.18 -59.20
C ASN A 331 6.82 6.34 -58.81
N ASP A 332 6.46 7.64 -58.75
CA ASP A 332 5.14 8.26 -58.97
C ASP A 332 4.04 8.08 -57.89
N ARG A 333 3.20 9.09 -57.56
CA ARG A 333 2.97 10.43 -58.18
C ARG A 333 2.32 11.44 -57.21
N VAL A 334 2.38 12.74 -57.55
CA VAL A 334 1.64 13.87 -56.91
C VAL A 334 0.34 14.19 -57.68
N CYS A 335 -0.70 14.72 -57.00
CA CYS A 335 -1.79 15.53 -57.57
C CYS A 335 -2.52 16.38 -56.51
N GLU A 336 -3.28 17.41 -56.92
CA GLU A 336 -3.80 18.50 -56.06
C GLU A 336 -5.34 18.77 -56.17
N ASN A 337 -5.83 19.67 -55.30
CA ASN A 337 -6.91 20.69 -55.49
C ASN A 337 -8.43 20.34 -55.51
N ASP A 338 -9.12 20.82 -54.44
CA ASP A 338 -10.28 21.76 -54.37
C ASP A 338 -11.66 21.61 -55.07
N GLY A 339 -12.69 22.04 -54.33
CA GLY A 339 -14.02 22.55 -54.78
C GLY A 339 -15.23 21.99 -54.00
N ASP A 340 -16.44 22.58 -53.94
CA ASP A 340 -16.95 23.98 -54.03
C ASP A 340 -18.45 23.97 -53.53
N GLY A 341 -19.06 25.11 -53.20
CA GLY A 341 -20.21 25.20 -52.26
C GLY A 341 -21.68 25.22 -52.76
N GLY A 342 -22.61 25.20 -51.78
CA GLY A 342 -23.68 26.22 -51.68
C GLY A 342 -25.18 25.83 -51.59
N ARG A 343 -25.97 26.74 -50.94
CA ARG A 343 -27.46 26.98 -50.99
C ARG A 343 -28.40 25.96 -50.28
N ASP A 344 -29.66 26.23 -49.88
CA ASP A 344 -30.64 27.38 -49.84
C ASP A 344 -31.86 26.98 -48.92
N GLN A 345 -32.88 27.76 -48.43
CA GLN A 345 -33.16 29.20 -48.15
C GLN A 345 -34.57 29.39 -47.43
N ILE A 346 -35.02 30.65 -47.21
CA ILE A 346 -36.44 31.17 -47.16
C ILE A 346 -37.29 31.26 -45.83
N ARG A 347 -37.57 32.53 -45.43
CA ARG A 347 -38.77 33.20 -44.81
C ARG A 347 -39.63 32.61 -43.66
N GLY A 348 -39.91 33.46 -42.64
CA GLY A 348 -41.13 33.41 -41.78
C GLY A 348 -41.35 34.67 -40.90
N LYS A 349 -42.51 35.36 -40.94
CA LYS A 349 -42.72 36.74 -40.40
C LYS A 349 -43.45 36.86 -39.05
N ARG A 350 -42.96 37.81 -38.20
CA ARG A 350 -43.67 38.82 -37.34
C ARG A 350 -44.38 38.45 -36.01
N LYS A 351 -43.98 39.21 -34.96
CA LYS A 351 -44.74 39.95 -33.89
C LYS A 351 -45.85 39.27 -33.04
N ARG A 352 -46.28 39.77 -31.86
CA ARG A 352 -45.71 40.51 -30.68
C ARG A 352 -46.90 40.92 -29.76
N GLN A 353 -46.73 40.85 -28.43
CA GLN A 353 -47.50 41.51 -27.33
C GLN A 353 -48.87 40.95 -26.84
N GLU A 354 -48.98 40.95 -25.50
CA GLU A 354 -50.16 41.14 -24.62
C GLU A 354 -51.27 40.06 -24.47
N GLY A 355 -51.71 39.83 -23.21
CA GLY A 355 -52.82 38.95 -22.81
C GLY A 355 -52.70 38.37 -21.39
N GLU A 356 -53.59 38.76 -20.48
CA GLU A 356 -53.61 38.44 -19.04
C GLU A 356 -54.13 37.02 -18.69
N GLY A 357 -53.94 36.59 -17.43
CA GLY A 357 -55.04 35.99 -16.64
C GLY A 357 -54.94 34.52 -16.17
N GLU A 358 -54.77 34.34 -14.85
CA GLU A 358 -55.23 33.19 -14.01
C GLU A 358 -54.70 31.77 -14.38
N GLU A 359 -54.79 30.71 -13.57
CA GLU A 359 -55.28 30.52 -12.19
C GLU A 359 -54.27 29.61 -11.43
N GLY A 360 -54.30 29.55 -10.09
CA GLY A 360 -53.25 28.92 -9.28
C GLY A 360 -53.65 27.68 -8.46
N GLN A 361 -52.71 26.77 -8.21
CA GLN A 361 -52.83 25.73 -7.17
C GLN A 361 -51.54 25.54 -6.36
N ARG A 362 -51.70 25.10 -5.10
CA ARG A 362 -50.63 25.11 -4.08
C ARG A 362 -50.74 23.89 -3.16
N GLU A 363 -49.94 22.85 -3.46
CA GLU A 363 -49.74 21.69 -2.58
C GLU A 363 -48.25 21.61 -2.20
N LYS A 364 -47.81 21.73 -0.94
CA LYS A 364 -48.13 21.03 0.33
C LYS A 364 -47.24 19.79 0.56
N LYS A 365 -46.34 19.90 1.54
CA LYS A 365 -45.56 18.78 2.08
C LYS A 365 -46.46 17.68 2.63
N PRO A 366 -46.15 16.39 2.44
CA PRO A 366 -46.73 15.33 3.26
C PRO A 366 -46.19 15.41 4.70
N LYS A 367 -47.05 15.14 5.69
CA LYS A 367 -46.65 14.82 7.06
C LYS A 367 -46.76 13.31 7.29
N ARG A 368 -45.82 12.80 8.10
CA ARG A 368 -45.92 11.67 9.04
C ARG A 368 -47.34 11.07 9.19
N LYS A 369 -47.46 9.76 8.99
CA LYS A 369 -48.59 8.93 9.46
C LYS A 369 -48.07 7.74 10.27
N GLU A 370 -48.97 7.14 11.03
CA GLU A 370 -48.67 6.25 12.14
C GLU A 370 -48.60 4.75 11.76
N SER A 371 -48.37 3.94 12.78
CA SER A 371 -48.20 2.49 12.76
C SER A 371 -49.32 1.70 12.08
N LYS A 372 -48.94 0.52 11.58
CA LYS A 372 -49.79 -0.65 11.51
C LYS A 372 -49.09 -1.79 12.23
N ASP A 373 -49.84 -2.61 12.95
CA ASP A 373 -49.34 -3.91 13.39
C ASP A 373 -49.04 -4.79 12.18
N LEU A 374 -47.88 -5.44 12.22
CA LEU A 374 -47.50 -6.58 11.39
C LEU A 374 -47.38 -7.76 12.35
N ARG A 375 -47.96 -8.91 12.02
CA ARG A 375 -47.89 -10.10 12.88
C ARG A 375 -46.62 -10.86 12.55
N GLU A 376 -46.04 -11.51 13.57
CA GLU A 376 -44.73 -12.17 13.46
C GLU A 376 -44.74 -13.33 12.44
N GLU A 377 -45.90 -13.91 12.17
CA GLU A 377 -46.12 -14.96 11.15
C GLU A 377 -45.80 -14.45 9.72
N ASP A 378 -46.22 -13.23 9.37
CA ASP A 378 -46.03 -12.63 8.03
C ASP A 378 -44.53 -12.32 7.73
N ILE A 379 -43.66 -12.37 8.75
CA ILE A 379 -42.21 -12.11 8.63
C ILE A 379 -41.43 -13.42 8.43
N MET A 380 -41.89 -14.53 9.03
CA MET A 380 -41.23 -15.84 8.91
C MET A 380 -41.34 -16.42 7.49
N GLU A 381 -42.54 -16.46 6.90
CA GLU A 381 -42.70 -16.96 5.52
C GLU A 381 -41.86 -16.15 4.51
N ARG A 382 -41.67 -14.85 4.77
CA ARG A 382 -40.91 -13.94 3.90
C ARG A 382 -39.40 -14.15 4.01
N LEU A 383 -38.92 -14.53 5.19
CA LEU A 383 -37.53 -14.97 5.42
C LEU A 383 -37.29 -16.38 4.83
N GLU A 384 -38.26 -17.29 4.95
CA GLU A 384 -38.17 -18.64 4.39
C GLU A 384 -38.11 -18.60 2.86
N PHE A 385 -38.92 -17.73 2.22
CA PHE A 385 -38.88 -17.50 0.78
C PHE A 385 -37.53 -16.93 0.28
N GLU A 386 -37.00 -15.86 0.91
CA GLU A 386 -35.71 -15.27 0.49
C GLU A 386 -34.52 -16.21 0.81
N ILE A 387 -34.65 -17.14 1.77
CA ILE A 387 -33.65 -18.20 2.02
C ILE A 387 -33.72 -19.31 0.96
N GLU A 388 -34.90 -19.78 0.57
CA GLU A 388 -35.02 -20.75 -0.54
C GLU A 388 -34.58 -20.12 -1.88
N GLU A 389 -34.90 -18.86 -2.14
CA GLU A 389 -34.43 -18.14 -3.33
C GLU A 389 -32.90 -17.97 -3.32
N ALA A 390 -32.28 -17.68 -2.19
CA ALA A 390 -30.82 -17.64 -2.06
C ALA A 390 -30.15 -19.01 -2.27
N VAL A 391 -30.74 -20.09 -1.75
CA VAL A 391 -30.22 -21.47 -1.91
C VAL A 391 -30.43 -21.97 -3.35
N ALA A 392 -31.56 -21.63 -3.99
CA ALA A 392 -31.82 -21.94 -5.39
C ALA A 392 -30.85 -21.21 -6.33
N ASN A 393 -30.66 -19.90 -6.15
CA ASN A 393 -29.68 -19.13 -6.92
C ASN A 393 -28.25 -19.66 -6.71
N TRP A 394 -27.87 -20.07 -5.50
CA TRP A 394 -26.57 -20.71 -5.24
C TRP A 394 -26.40 -22.05 -5.99
N PHE A 395 -27.46 -22.84 -6.15
CA PHE A 395 -27.45 -24.08 -6.93
C PHE A 395 -27.42 -23.83 -8.45
N ASP A 396 -28.17 -22.85 -8.96
CA ASP A 396 -28.17 -22.53 -10.39
C ASP A 396 -26.87 -21.83 -10.84
N GLU A 397 -26.30 -20.95 -10.01
CA GLU A 397 -24.97 -20.36 -10.29
C GLU A 397 -23.85 -21.41 -10.24
N PHE A 398 -24.07 -22.54 -9.56
CA PHE A 398 -23.20 -23.73 -9.63
C PHE A 398 -23.50 -24.66 -10.82
N GLN A 399 -24.71 -24.63 -11.39
CA GLN A 399 -25.08 -25.34 -12.64
C GLN A 399 -24.56 -24.62 -13.89
N ILE A 400 -24.52 -23.29 -13.91
CA ILE A 400 -24.16 -22.46 -15.08
C ILE A 400 -22.62 -22.38 -15.27
N ARG A 401 -21.94 -23.53 -15.21
CA ARG A 401 -20.63 -23.79 -15.84
C ARG A 401 -20.36 -25.30 -15.95
N ARG A 402 -20.50 -25.86 -17.15
CA ARG A 402 -19.89 -27.17 -17.47
C ARG A 402 -18.36 -27.03 -17.62
N GLY A 403 -17.68 -26.98 -16.49
CA GLY A 403 -16.24 -27.17 -16.36
C GLY A 403 -15.96 -27.86 -15.03
N ASP A 404 -15.14 -28.90 -15.02
CA ASP A 404 -14.99 -29.77 -13.84
C ASP A 404 -14.62 -28.96 -12.59
N PRO A 405 -15.36 -29.04 -11.46
CA PRO A 405 -14.96 -28.37 -10.22
C PRO A 405 -13.60 -28.90 -9.71
N LEU A 406 -13.22 -30.13 -10.08
CA LEU A 406 -11.87 -30.66 -9.87
C LEU A 406 -10.78 -29.83 -10.58
N LYS A 407 -11.03 -29.26 -11.78
CA LYS A 407 -10.04 -28.44 -12.52
C LYS A 407 -9.87 -27.03 -11.95
N LEU A 408 -10.78 -26.58 -11.08
CA LEU A 408 -10.66 -25.30 -10.39
C LEU A 408 -9.77 -25.39 -9.14
N ILE A 409 -9.64 -26.58 -8.57
CA ILE A 409 -8.77 -26.88 -7.41
C ILE A 409 -7.45 -27.52 -7.86
N LEU A 410 -7.48 -28.41 -8.85
CA LEU A 410 -6.31 -28.95 -9.54
C LEU A 410 -6.01 -28.09 -10.75
N GLY A 411 -5.33 -26.97 -10.52
CA GLY A 411 -4.95 -26.02 -11.56
C GLY A 411 -4.10 -26.67 -12.65
N SER A 412 -4.70 -26.94 -13.81
CA SER A 412 -3.93 -27.21 -15.03
C SER A 412 -3.23 -25.92 -15.48
N PRO A 413 -1.97 -25.96 -15.95
CA PRO A 413 -1.18 -24.76 -16.21
C PRO A 413 -1.65 -24.00 -17.46
N ASN A 414 -2.69 -23.20 -17.29
CA ASN A 414 -3.05 -22.08 -18.18
C ASN A 414 -2.32 -20.78 -17.79
N PHE A 415 -1.33 -20.86 -16.89
CA PHE A 415 -0.05 -20.23 -17.19
C PHE A 415 0.51 -20.87 -18.46
N GLY A 416 0.05 -20.39 -19.62
CA GLY A 416 0.70 -20.67 -20.88
C GLY A 416 2.16 -20.26 -20.74
N SER A 417 3.06 -21.22 -20.98
CA SER A 417 4.52 -21.03 -20.99
C SER A 417 4.87 -19.67 -21.58
N TRP A 418 5.81 -18.95 -20.96
CA TRP A 418 6.42 -17.75 -21.52
C TRP A 418 7.22 -18.12 -22.77
N LYS A 419 6.49 -18.36 -23.86
CA LYS A 419 6.96 -18.92 -25.13
C LYS A 419 7.06 -17.89 -26.25
N GLY A 420 6.99 -16.62 -25.86
CA GLY A 420 7.49 -15.45 -26.58
C GLY A 420 8.46 -14.71 -25.66
N GLY A 421 9.46 -15.42 -25.13
CA GLY A 421 10.56 -14.75 -24.44
C GLY A 421 11.37 -13.92 -25.43
N ILE A 422 12.02 -12.88 -24.91
CA ILE A 422 13.27 -12.37 -25.51
C ILE A 422 14.19 -13.57 -25.72
N SER A 423 15.01 -13.56 -26.77
CA SER A 423 15.77 -14.74 -27.25
C SER A 423 16.89 -15.19 -26.30
N LEU A 424 16.51 -15.73 -25.13
CA LEU A 424 17.34 -16.54 -24.25
C LEU A 424 18.10 -17.56 -25.11
N ALA A 425 19.42 -17.44 -25.10
CA ALA A 425 20.27 -18.37 -25.82
C ALA A 425 19.98 -19.81 -25.35
N PRO A 426 20.08 -20.82 -26.23
CA PRO A 426 20.17 -22.19 -25.75
C PRO A 426 21.37 -22.26 -24.81
N GLY A 427 21.14 -22.71 -23.57
CA GLY A 427 22.20 -22.88 -22.59
C GLY A 427 23.36 -23.73 -23.15
N PRO A 428 24.59 -23.55 -22.64
CA PRO A 428 25.79 -24.15 -23.23
C PRO A 428 25.59 -25.63 -23.50
N SER A 429 26.03 -26.06 -24.69
CA SER A 429 25.91 -27.45 -25.14
C SER A 429 26.50 -28.39 -24.10
N ALA A 430 25.76 -29.44 -23.74
CA ALA A 430 25.97 -30.23 -22.52
C ALA A 430 27.31 -31.02 -22.48
N ASP A 431 28.38 -30.31 -22.15
CA ASP A 431 29.62 -30.73 -21.51
C ASP A 431 30.14 -29.51 -20.70
N ASP A 432 30.65 -29.75 -19.49
CA ASP A 432 31.28 -28.76 -18.57
C ASP A 432 30.49 -27.48 -18.18
N VAL A 433 29.53 -27.62 -17.26
CA VAL A 433 29.55 -27.04 -15.88
C VAL A 433 28.39 -27.64 -15.08
N VAL A 434 28.63 -28.02 -13.82
CA VAL A 434 27.56 -28.46 -12.90
C VAL A 434 27.06 -27.27 -12.08
N SER A 435 26.01 -26.61 -12.57
CA SER A 435 25.19 -25.72 -11.75
C SER A 435 24.33 -26.56 -10.80
N ASP A 436 24.54 -26.42 -9.48
CA ASP A 436 23.74 -27.13 -8.49
C ASP A 436 22.30 -26.57 -8.47
N TYR A 437 21.34 -27.33 -8.99
CA TYR A 437 19.93 -26.95 -9.04
C TYR A 437 19.35 -26.83 -7.62
N LEU A 438 18.98 -25.62 -7.22
CA LEU A 438 18.55 -25.32 -5.86
C LEU A 438 17.08 -25.73 -5.62
N LEU A 439 16.89 -26.71 -4.74
CA LEU A 439 15.59 -27.24 -4.37
C LEU A 439 14.89 -26.38 -3.30
N LEU A 440 14.30 -25.26 -3.73
CA LEU A 440 13.52 -24.35 -2.89
C LEU A 440 12.49 -25.11 -2.00
N ALA A 441 12.38 -24.73 -0.73
CA ALA A 441 11.53 -25.32 0.30
C ALA A 441 11.67 -26.85 0.46
N ALA A 442 12.82 -27.45 0.14
CA ALA A 442 13.04 -28.91 0.15
C ALA A 442 12.67 -29.59 1.48
N HIS A 443 13.04 -28.98 2.61
CA HIS A 443 12.73 -29.55 3.93
C HIS A 443 11.21 -29.56 4.20
N ARG A 444 10.51 -28.50 3.79
CA ARG A 444 9.10 -28.25 4.10
C ARG A 444 8.13 -29.02 3.20
N THR A 445 8.50 -29.24 1.95
CA THR A 445 7.67 -29.92 0.93
C THR A 445 7.72 -31.46 1.02
N LYS A 446 8.56 -32.01 1.91
CA LYS A 446 8.75 -33.45 2.14
C LYS A 446 7.53 -34.14 2.79
N ARG A 447 6.50 -34.41 1.99
CA ARG A 447 5.21 -35.02 2.41
C ARG A 447 4.84 -36.22 1.52
N PRO A 448 3.86 -37.07 1.91
CA PRO A 448 3.48 -38.25 1.11
C PRO A 448 2.78 -37.86 -0.20
N ASP A 449 3.31 -38.33 -1.32
CA ASP A 449 2.71 -38.12 -2.65
C ASP A 449 1.82 -39.30 -3.06
N ILE A 450 0.53 -39.03 -3.27
CA ILE A 450 -0.48 -40.01 -3.68
C ILE A 450 -0.13 -40.61 -5.06
N LEU A 451 0.35 -39.80 -6.02
CA LEU A 451 0.71 -40.25 -7.37
C LEU A 451 1.93 -41.18 -7.38
N ARG A 452 2.75 -41.15 -6.31
CA ARG A 452 3.92 -42.01 -6.11
C ARG A 452 3.71 -43.04 -4.99
N ALA A 453 2.45 -43.44 -4.76
CA ALA A 453 2.04 -44.46 -3.79
C ALA A 453 2.50 -44.15 -2.35
N PHE A 454 2.26 -42.91 -1.91
CA PHE A 454 2.60 -42.37 -0.58
C PHE A 454 4.10 -42.34 -0.24
N LYS A 455 4.98 -42.52 -1.23
CA LYS A 455 6.41 -42.21 -1.05
C LYS A 455 6.58 -40.70 -0.79
N PRO A 456 7.58 -40.28 0.01
CA PRO A 456 7.84 -38.87 0.21
C PRO A 456 8.16 -38.17 -1.12
N TYR A 457 7.57 -37.00 -1.30
CA TYR A 457 7.98 -36.05 -2.31
C TYR A 457 9.31 -35.40 -1.91
N HIS A 458 10.17 -35.11 -2.89
CA HIS A 458 11.54 -34.62 -2.69
C HIS A 458 11.95 -33.52 -3.70
N GLY A 459 11.04 -33.09 -4.58
CA GLY A 459 11.37 -32.22 -5.72
C GLY A 459 11.32 -30.71 -5.45
N GLY A 460 11.32 -30.29 -4.18
CA GLY A 460 11.17 -28.88 -3.78
C GLY A 460 9.81 -28.26 -4.17
N TRP A 461 9.60 -27.01 -3.79
CA TRP A 461 8.50 -26.20 -4.31
C TRP A 461 8.62 -26.11 -5.83
N ASN A 462 7.58 -26.54 -6.54
CA ASN A 462 7.52 -26.42 -8.00
C ASN A 462 6.05 -26.48 -8.45
N ILE A 463 5.46 -25.32 -8.73
CA ILE A 463 4.05 -25.22 -9.15
C ILE A 463 3.74 -25.82 -10.53
N THR A 464 4.74 -26.17 -11.33
CA THR A 464 4.55 -26.88 -12.61
C THR A 464 4.47 -28.40 -12.43
N ASN A 465 4.90 -28.92 -11.26
CA ASN A 465 5.02 -30.35 -11.01
C ASN A 465 3.72 -30.93 -10.42
N ASN A 466 3.09 -31.87 -11.13
CA ASN A 466 1.90 -32.59 -10.65
C ASN A 466 2.12 -33.32 -9.32
N HIS A 467 3.35 -33.79 -9.04
CA HIS A 467 3.70 -34.46 -7.79
C HIS A 467 3.76 -33.50 -6.59
N TYR A 468 4.11 -32.23 -6.81
CA TYR A 468 4.01 -31.19 -5.78
C TYR A 468 2.54 -30.96 -5.40
N TRP A 469 1.67 -30.75 -6.39
CA TRP A 469 0.23 -30.54 -6.14
C TRP A 469 -0.47 -31.75 -5.51
N ALA A 470 -0.08 -32.98 -5.86
CA ALA A 470 -0.59 -34.19 -5.20
C ALA A 470 -0.12 -34.31 -3.73
N SER A 471 1.14 -33.96 -3.46
CA SER A 471 1.75 -33.93 -2.12
C SER A 471 1.12 -32.87 -1.22
N VAL A 472 0.92 -31.64 -1.73
CA VAL A 472 0.23 -30.56 -1.00
C VAL A 472 -1.27 -30.86 -0.86
N GLY A 473 -1.92 -31.37 -1.90
CA GLY A 473 -3.34 -31.76 -1.85
C GLY A 473 -3.65 -32.80 -0.78
N PHE A 474 -2.71 -33.72 -0.50
CA PHE A 474 -2.88 -34.72 0.56
C PHE A 474 -2.94 -34.10 1.97
N THR A 475 -2.44 -32.88 2.21
CA THR A 475 -2.55 -32.23 3.53
C THR A 475 -3.99 -31.92 3.92
N GLY A 476 -4.90 -31.77 2.95
CA GLY A 476 -6.34 -31.60 3.19
C GLY A 476 -7.10 -32.89 3.48
N ALA A 477 -6.48 -34.06 3.29
CA ALA A 477 -7.12 -35.36 3.42
C ALA A 477 -7.86 -35.58 4.76
N PRO A 478 -7.36 -35.14 5.94
CA PRO A 478 -8.10 -35.26 7.19
C PRO A 478 -9.49 -34.59 7.16
N GLY A 479 -9.62 -33.41 6.51
CA GLY A 479 -10.90 -32.71 6.37
C GLY A 479 -11.88 -33.49 5.50
N PHE A 480 -11.43 -33.96 4.34
CA PHE A 480 -12.28 -34.76 3.44
C PHE A 480 -12.68 -36.12 4.04
N ILE A 481 -11.77 -36.79 4.75
CA ILE A 481 -12.04 -38.04 5.45
C ILE A 481 -13.07 -37.83 6.57
N LEU A 482 -12.92 -36.76 7.37
CA LEU A 482 -13.92 -36.40 8.39
C LEU A 482 -15.29 -36.09 7.78
N ALA A 483 -15.34 -35.36 6.65
CA ALA A 483 -16.59 -35.08 5.94
C ALA A 483 -17.29 -36.37 5.46
N VAL A 484 -16.55 -37.30 4.85
CA VAL A 484 -17.10 -38.58 4.36
C VAL A 484 -17.54 -39.48 5.51
N ILE A 485 -16.74 -39.60 6.58
CA ILE A 485 -17.11 -40.37 7.78
C ILE A 485 -18.37 -39.76 8.40
N TRP A 486 -18.44 -38.44 8.57
CA TRP A 486 -19.60 -37.75 9.13
C TRP A 486 -20.88 -37.94 8.30
N LEU A 487 -20.79 -37.76 6.97
CA LEU A 487 -21.91 -38.00 6.06
C LEU A 487 -22.44 -39.43 6.17
N LEU A 488 -21.55 -40.42 6.07
CA LEU A 488 -21.95 -41.83 6.09
C LEU A 488 -22.44 -42.28 7.48
N SER A 489 -21.75 -41.93 8.57
CA SER A 489 -22.11 -42.40 9.91
C SER A 489 -23.37 -41.70 10.45
N PHE A 490 -23.42 -40.36 10.38
CA PHE A 490 -24.58 -39.62 10.90
C PHE A 490 -25.81 -39.81 10.01
N GLY A 491 -25.64 -39.85 8.68
CA GLY A 491 -26.70 -40.20 7.74
C GLY A 491 -27.28 -41.59 8.00
N SER A 492 -26.43 -42.60 8.20
CA SER A 492 -26.89 -43.96 8.54
C SER A 492 -27.64 -44.00 9.88
N LEU A 493 -27.18 -43.26 10.88
CA LEU A 493 -27.85 -43.17 12.18
C LEU A 493 -29.21 -42.46 12.08
N LEU A 494 -29.34 -41.40 11.28
CA LEU A 494 -30.62 -40.75 11.00
C LEU A 494 -31.60 -41.67 10.25
N VAL A 495 -31.12 -42.40 9.23
CA VAL A 495 -31.94 -43.38 8.50
C VAL A 495 -32.42 -44.49 9.42
N VAL A 496 -31.54 -45.06 10.25
CA VAL A 496 -31.93 -46.07 11.26
C VAL A 496 -32.93 -45.50 12.28
N TYR A 497 -32.74 -44.27 12.75
CA TYR A 497 -33.66 -43.59 13.66
C TYR A 497 -35.07 -43.43 13.04
N HIS A 498 -35.16 -42.97 11.79
CA HIS A 498 -36.43 -42.81 11.08
C HIS A 498 -37.10 -44.14 10.71
N CYS A 499 -36.34 -45.13 10.21
CA CYS A 499 -36.89 -46.42 9.78
C CYS A 499 -37.32 -47.32 10.94
N PHE A 500 -36.58 -47.35 12.04
CA PHE A 500 -36.88 -48.22 13.20
C PHE A 500 -37.64 -47.50 14.34
N LYS A 501 -37.92 -46.20 14.19
CA LYS A 501 -38.74 -45.37 15.10
C LYS A 501 -38.38 -45.60 16.57
N TRP A 502 -37.07 -45.56 16.85
CA TRP A 502 -36.46 -46.26 17.98
C TRP A 502 -36.90 -45.72 19.36
N ARG A 503 -37.98 -46.29 19.91
CA ARG A 503 -38.43 -46.06 21.30
C ARG A 503 -37.39 -46.65 22.28
N VAL A 504 -36.28 -45.95 22.52
CA VAL A 504 -35.36 -46.29 23.62
C VAL A 504 -36.07 -45.98 24.93
N CYS A 505 -36.84 -46.93 25.46
CA CYS A 505 -37.53 -46.78 26.73
C CYS A 505 -36.52 -46.93 27.89
N VAL A 506 -35.58 -45.98 28.00
CA VAL A 506 -34.62 -45.89 29.11
C VAL A 506 -35.42 -45.69 30.39
N LYS A 507 -35.58 -46.77 31.17
CA LYS A 507 -36.36 -46.81 32.41
C LYS A 507 -35.62 -46.14 33.55
N ALA A 508 -35.32 -44.84 33.37
CA ALA A 508 -34.48 -44.02 34.23
C ALA A 508 -35.12 -43.82 35.60
N LYS A 509 -34.71 -44.63 36.58
CA LYS A 509 -34.98 -44.37 38.00
C LYS A 509 -34.23 -43.12 38.44
N GLY A 510 -34.94 -42.15 39.02
CA GLY A 510 -34.37 -41.35 40.12
C GLY A 510 -33.64 -40.03 39.85
N SER A 511 -33.38 -39.61 38.60
CA SER A 511 -33.23 -38.16 38.31
C SER A 511 -33.56 -37.83 36.85
N SER A 512 -34.72 -37.21 36.63
CA SER A 512 -35.14 -36.71 35.31
C SER A 512 -34.78 -35.23 35.12
N PHE A 513 -34.47 -34.51 36.20
CA PHE A 513 -34.36 -33.05 36.22
C PHE A 513 -32.93 -32.58 35.98
N ASP A 514 -31.96 -33.17 36.70
CA ASP A 514 -30.55 -32.77 36.62
C ASP A 514 -29.97 -33.09 35.24
N THR A 515 -30.30 -34.27 34.69
CA THR A 515 -29.87 -34.65 33.32
C THR A 515 -30.41 -33.68 32.27
N ARG A 516 -31.64 -33.18 32.40
CA ARG A 516 -32.21 -32.22 31.44
C ARG A 516 -31.50 -30.86 31.55
N ARG A 517 -31.21 -30.40 32.75
CA ARG A 517 -30.40 -29.19 33.00
C ARG A 517 -28.99 -29.34 32.41
N PHE A 518 -28.33 -30.48 32.62
CA PHE A 518 -27.00 -30.75 32.10
C PHE A 518 -26.94 -30.74 30.57
N CYS A 519 -27.88 -31.42 29.87
CA CYS A 519 -27.95 -31.37 28.41
C CYS A 519 -28.20 -29.95 27.87
N PHE A 520 -29.00 -29.13 28.56
CA PHE A 520 -29.25 -27.74 28.17
C PHE A 520 -28.03 -26.83 28.38
N ILE A 521 -27.30 -27.02 29.48
CA ILE A 521 -26.03 -26.32 29.74
C ILE A 521 -24.98 -26.68 28.67
N LEU A 522 -24.86 -27.96 28.30
CA LEU A 522 -23.95 -28.37 27.23
C LEU A 522 -24.36 -27.81 25.86
N LEU A 523 -25.66 -27.73 25.55
CA LEU A 523 -26.14 -27.06 24.34
C LEU A 523 -25.71 -25.58 24.32
N ILE A 524 -25.90 -24.84 25.42
CA ILE A 524 -25.42 -23.45 25.52
C ILE A 524 -23.91 -23.39 25.26
N VAL A 525 -23.10 -24.21 25.95
CA VAL A 525 -21.64 -24.23 25.77
C VAL A 525 -21.24 -24.49 24.31
N PHE A 526 -21.83 -25.47 23.63
CA PHE A 526 -21.47 -25.77 22.24
C PHE A 526 -22.01 -24.74 21.23
N THR A 527 -23.16 -24.11 21.49
CA THR A 527 -23.61 -22.96 20.68
C THR A 527 -22.70 -21.74 20.86
N CYS A 528 -22.14 -21.51 22.05
CA CYS A 528 -21.09 -20.50 22.27
C CYS A 528 -19.79 -20.84 21.52
N VAL A 529 -19.35 -22.10 21.52
CA VAL A 529 -18.18 -22.54 20.72
C VAL A 529 -18.42 -22.32 19.22
N ALA A 530 -19.60 -22.68 18.71
CA ALA A 530 -19.96 -22.43 17.32
C ALA A 530 -20.00 -20.92 16.97
N ALA A 531 -20.55 -20.09 17.86
CA ALA A 531 -20.59 -18.64 17.68
C ALA A 531 -19.18 -18.00 17.68
N VAL A 532 -18.31 -18.41 18.60
CA VAL A 532 -16.88 -18.00 18.61
C VAL A 532 -16.18 -18.45 17.33
N GLY A 533 -16.44 -19.67 16.86
CA GLY A 533 -15.96 -20.15 15.56
C GLY A 533 -16.42 -19.29 14.38
N CYS A 534 -17.70 -18.87 14.36
CA CYS A 534 -18.25 -17.97 13.34
C CYS A 534 -17.63 -16.56 13.38
N ILE A 535 -17.34 -16.03 14.58
CA ILE A 535 -16.64 -14.75 14.75
C ILE A 535 -15.20 -14.86 14.24
N LEU A 536 -14.48 -15.92 14.61
CA LEU A 536 -13.09 -16.16 14.17
C LEU A 536 -13.02 -16.39 12.66
N LEU A 537 -13.97 -17.13 12.07
CA LEU A 537 -14.05 -17.30 10.62
C LEU A 537 -14.28 -15.98 9.90
N SER A 538 -15.26 -15.18 10.34
CA SER A 538 -15.59 -13.88 9.74
C SER A 538 -14.40 -12.91 9.82
N VAL A 539 -13.83 -12.70 11.01
CA VAL A 539 -12.68 -11.79 11.23
C VAL A 539 -11.41 -12.30 10.55
N GLY A 540 -11.19 -13.62 10.56
CA GLY A 540 -10.05 -14.25 9.88
C GLY A 540 -10.12 -14.09 8.37
N GLN A 541 -11.28 -14.34 7.76
CA GLN A 541 -11.46 -14.27 6.31
C GLN A 541 -11.45 -12.83 5.80
N ASP A 542 -12.01 -11.89 6.57
CA ASP A 542 -12.00 -10.47 6.23
C ASP A 542 -10.57 -9.93 6.15
N LYS A 543 -9.74 -10.25 7.16
CA LYS A 543 -8.31 -9.92 7.17
C LYS A 543 -7.53 -10.66 6.10
N PHE A 544 -7.70 -11.98 5.97
CA PHE A 544 -7.02 -12.79 4.94
C PHE A 544 -7.26 -12.24 3.53
N HIS A 545 -8.51 -11.92 3.20
CA HIS A 545 -8.88 -11.29 1.93
C HIS A 545 -8.25 -9.90 1.76
N THR A 546 -8.20 -9.10 2.82
CA THR A 546 -7.59 -7.76 2.79
C THR A 546 -6.08 -7.85 2.53
N GLU A 547 -5.34 -8.73 3.22
CA GLU A 547 -3.91 -8.90 2.94
C GLU A 547 -3.67 -9.48 1.54
N ALA A 548 -4.43 -10.50 1.12
CA ALA A 548 -4.31 -11.06 -0.23
C ALA A 548 -4.58 -10.04 -1.35
N MET A 549 -5.48 -9.07 -1.11
CA MET A 549 -5.72 -7.95 -2.02
C MET A 549 -4.56 -6.93 -2.00
N ARG A 550 -3.95 -6.67 -0.85
CA ARG A 550 -2.77 -5.81 -0.72
C ARG A 550 -1.55 -6.43 -1.42
N THR A 551 -1.22 -7.69 -1.17
CA THR A 551 -0.13 -8.40 -1.87
C THR A 551 -0.33 -8.38 -3.38
N LEU A 552 -1.56 -8.60 -3.85
CA LEU A 552 -1.88 -8.57 -5.27
C LEU A 552 -1.87 -7.15 -5.86
N LYS A 553 -2.17 -6.11 -5.07
CA LYS A 553 -1.99 -4.71 -5.49
C LYS A 553 -0.51 -4.38 -5.61
N TYR A 554 0.30 -4.74 -4.60
CA TYR A 554 1.75 -4.52 -4.59
C TYR A 554 2.43 -5.14 -5.82
N VAL A 555 2.16 -6.42 -6.12
CA VAL A 555 2.71 -7.09 -7.32
C VAL A 555 2.29 -6.40 -8.63
N VAL A 556 1.07 -5.88 -8.73
CA VAL A 556 0.62 -5.12 -9.91
C VAL A 556 1.32 -3.76 -9.99
N ASN A 557 1.35 -2.99 -8.89
CA ASN A 557 2.04 -1.70 -8.82
C ASN A 557 3.53 -1.83 -9.23
N GLN A 558 4.23 -2.86 -8.75
CA GLN A 558 5.62 -3.12 -9.11
C GLN A 558 5.76 -3.48 -10.61
N SER A 559 4.82 -4.25 -11.18
CA SER A 559 4.82 -4.53 -12.62
C SER A 559 4.49 -3.29 -13.47
N ASP A 560 3.63 -2.39 -12.99
CA ASP A 560 3.28 -1.15 -13.69
C ASP A 560 4.49 -0.20 -13.73
N TYR A 561 5.21 -0.04 -12.62
CA TYR A 561 6.47 0.71 -12.52
C TYR A 561 7.57 0.14 -13.45
N THR A 562 7.68 -1.20 -13.52
CA THR A 562 8.58 -1.89 -14.47
C THR A 562 8.28 -1.51 -15.92
N VAL A 563 7.00 -1.48 -16.28
CA VAL A 563 6.52 -1.15 -17.63
C VAL A 563 6.79 0.32 -17.96
N GLU A 564 6.62 1.22 -16.99
CA GLU A 564 6.91 2.65 -17.14
C GLU A 564 8.40 2.92 -17.44
N ILE A 565 9.33 2.29 -16.70
CA ILE A 565 10.78 2.39 -16.97
C ILE A 565 11.10 1.91 -18.39
N LEU A 566 10.60 0.73 -18.78
CA LEU A 566 10.85 0.16 -20.11
C LEU A 566 10.29 1.06 -21.23
N GLN A 567 9.09 1.62 -21.04
CA GLN A 567 8.50 2.56 -22.00
C GLN A 567 9.32 3.85 -22.12
N ASN A 568 9.69 4.47 -20.99
CA ASN A 568 10.49 5.69 -20.96
C ASN A 568 11.83 5.50 -21.69
N VAL A 569 12.57 4.42 -21.43
CA VAL A 569 13.84 4.17 -22.15
C VAL A 569 13.61 3.95 -23.65
N THR A 570 12.57 3.20 -24.07
CA THR A 570 12.27 3.09 -25.52
C THR A 570 11.87 4.42 -26.16
N GLN A 571 11.26 5.33 -25.40
CA GLN A 571 10.92 6.67 -25.87
C GLN A 571 12.18 7.52 -26.08
N TYR A 572 13.10 7.59 -25.10
CA TYR A 572 14.38 8.30 -25.24
C TYR A 572 15.25 7.72 -26.36
N LEU A 573 15.32 6.39 -26.48
CA LEU A 573 16.01 5.73 -27.60
C LEU A 573 15.39 6.08 -28.96
N SER A 574 14.05 6.17 -29.06
CA SER A 574 13.36 6.60 -30.29
C SER A 574 13.58 8.08 -30.60
N LEU A 575 13.60 8.95 -29.58
CA LEU A 575 13.87 10.39 -29.71
C LEU A 575 15.32 10.65 -30.13
N ALA A 576 16.29 9.88 -29.62
CA ALA A 576 17.69 9.97 -29.99
C ALA A 576 17.92 9.91 -31.51
N LYS A 577 17.20 9.04 -32.22
CA LYS A 577 17.26 8.94 -33.70
C LYS A 577 16.89 10.23 -34.44
N THR A 578 16.15 11.13 -33.80
CA THR A 578 15.69 12.40 -34.39
C THR A 578 16.67 13.56 -34.14
N ILE A 579 17.63 13.39 -33.22
CA ILE A 579 18.61 14.41 -32.87
C ILE A 579 19.46 14.75 -34.10
N ASN A 580 19.45 16.03 -34.44
CA ASN A 580 20.34 16.61 -35.43
C ASN A 580 20.71 18.03 -34.98
N VAL A 581 21.97 18.41 -35.20
CA VAL A 581 22.47 19.76 -34.93
C VAL A 581 22.99 20.31 -36.25
N THR A 582 22.23 21.22 -36.87
CA THR A 582 22.52 21.81 -38.19
C THR A 582 22.97 20.79 -39.25
N GLU A 583 22.12 19.80 -39.54
CA GLU A 583 22.37 18.72 -40.53
C GLU A 583 23.51 17.74 -40.17
N ILE A 584 24.04 17.78 -38.94
CA ILE A 584 24.88 16.71 -38.38
C ILE A 584 23.96 15.69 -37.68
N TYR A 585 24.06 14.42 -38.07
CA TYR A 585 23.19 13.32 -37.62
C TYR A 585 24.00 12.20 -36.93
N ILE A 586 23.31 11.36 -36.15
CA ILE A 586 23.85 10.10 -35.62
C ILE A 586 24.17 9.12 -36.77
N PRO A 587 25.26 8.31 -36.71
CA PRO A 587 25.58 7.32 -37.72
C PRO A 587 24.47 6.25 -37.93
N PRO A 588 24.22 5.80 -39.17
CA PRO A 588 23.08 4.93 -39.48
C PRO A 588 23.18 3.52 -38.89
N ASN A 589 24.38 3.02 -38.60
CA ASN A 589 24.56 1.73 -37.90
C ASN A 589 24.01 1.80 -36.46
N VAL A 590 24.18 2.92 -35.77
CA VAL A 590 23.65 3.13 -34.41
C VAL A 590 22.12 3.21 -34.45
N MET A 591 21.53 3.73 -35.53
CA MET A 591 20.07 3.80 -35.70
C MET A 591 19.39 2.43 -35.87
N ASP A 592 20.04 1.46 -36.52
CA ASP A 592 19.53 0.09 -36.67
C ASP A 592 19.60 -0.70 -35.34
N GLU A 593 20.70 -0.51 -34.59
CA GLU A 593 20.86 -1.09 -33.26
C GLU A 593 19.81 -0.56 -32.26
N ILE A 594 19.48 0.73 -32.33
CA ILE A 594 18.36 1.33 -31.57
C ILE A 594 17.02 0.66 -31.94
N ASP A 595 16.71 0.47 -33.22
CA ASP A 595 15.43 -0.14 -33.63
C ASP A 595 15.30 -1.58 -33.14
N LYS A 596 16.38 -2.37 -33.25
CA LYS A 596 16.44 -3.73 -32.74
C LYS A 596 16.23 -3.80 -31.21
N LEU A 597 16.81 -2.86 -30.46
CA LEU A 597 16.65 -2.77 -29.02
C LEU A 597 15.21 -2.36 -28.63
N ASN A 598 14.66 -1.34 -29.29
CA ASN A 598 13.31 -0.85 -29.05
C ASN A 598 12.23 -1.91 -29.29
N VAL A 599 12.36 -2.75 -30.32
CA VAL A 599 11.43 -3.87 -30.57
C VAL A 599 11.40 -4.86 -29.40
N ASN A 600 12.57 -5.23 -28.85
CA ASN A 600 12.67 -6.18 -27.75
C ASN A 600 12.08 -5.61 -26.45
N LEU A 601 12.49 -4.40 -26.05
CA LEU A 601 12.05 -3.75 -24.81
C LEU A 601 10.54 -3.46 -24.82
N ASN A 602 10.01 -2.94 -25.93
CA ASN A 602 8.57 -2.67 -26.08
C ASN A 602 7.74 -3.97 -26.05
N THR A 603 8.22 -5.05 -26.68
CA THR A 603 7.55 -6.36 -26.62
C THR A 603 7.46 -6.89 -25.18
N ALA A 604 8.50 -6.70 -24.37
CA ALA A 604 8.48 -7.05 -22.95
C ALA A 604 7.51 -6.17 -22.15
N ALA A 605 7.57 -4.84 -22.34
CA ALA A 605 6.69 -3.88 -21.66
C ALA A 605 5.21 -4.15 -21.94
N VAL A 606 4.81 -4.35 -23.20
CA VAL A 606 3.44 -4.72 -23.59
C VAL A 606 3.04 -6.07 -22.97
N THR A 607 3.92 -7.08 -23.02
CA THR A 607 3.63 -8.40 -22.46
C THR A 607 3.41 -8.36 -20.94
N LEU A 608 4.16 -7.54 -20.21
CA LEU A 608 3.97 -7.34 -18.77
C LEU A 608 2.68 -6.57 -18.48
N GLY A 609 2.47 -5.44 -19.16
CA GLY A 609 1.36 -4.51 -18.94
C GLY A 609 -0.02 -5.05 -19.31
N GLU A 610 -0.14 -5.90 -20.34
CA GLU A 610 -1.41 -6.57 -20.63
C GLU A 610 -1.69 -7.74 -19.67
N LYS A 611 -0.67 -8.59 -19.46
CA LYS A 611 -0.84 -9.94 -18.91
C LYS A 611 -0.94 -9.96 -17.39
N THR A 612 -0.30 -9.01 -16.70
CA THR A 612 -0.28 -8.95 -15.23
C THR A 612 -1.58 -8.42 -14.64
N PRO A 613 -2.14 -7.27 -15.09
CA PRO A 613 -3.44 -6.78 -14.61
C PRO A 613 -4.59 -7.74 -14.95
N ASP A 614 -4.58 -8.36 -16.13
CA ASP A 614 -5.62 -9.32 -16.54
C ASP A 614 -5.54 -10.64 -15.75
N THR A 615 -4.35 -11.03 -15.29
CA THR A 615 -4.17 -12.15 -14.34
C THR A 615 -4.66 -11.76 -12.94
N ALA A 616 -4.31 -10.58 -12.46
CA ALA A 616 -4.81 -10.05 -11.19
C ALA A 616 -6.34 -9.92 -11.18
N ALA A 617 -6.97 -9.49 -12.28
CA ALA A 617 -8.43 -9.42 -12.42
C ALA A 617 -9.14 -10.78 -12.38
N LYS A 618 -8.44 -11.88 -12.71
CA LYS A 618 -8.94 -13.25 -12.53
C LYS A 618 -8.82 -13.68 -11.06
N ILE A 619 -7.67 -13.44 -10.44
CA ILE A 619 -7.41 -13.76 -9.02
C ILE A 619 -8.35 -12.98 -8.07
N LYS A 620 -8.55 -11.67 -8.31
CA LYS A 620 -9.47 -10.81 -7.53
C LYS A 620 -10.86 -11.42 -7.43
N ARG A 621 -11.44 -11.86 -8.56
CA ARG A 621 -12.78 -12.50 -8.62
C ARG A 621 -12.87 -13.77 -7.78
N VAL A 622 -11.82 -14.61 -7.77
CA VAL A 622 -11.79 -15.82 -6.93
C VAL A 622 -11.80 -15.46 -5.44
N PHE A 623 -10.97 -14.52 -5.00
CA PHE A 623 -10.94 -14.11 -3.58
C PHE A 623 -12.21 -13.40 -3.10
N TYR A 624 -12.93 -12.67 -3.97
CA TYR A 624 -14.27 -12.16 -3.63
C TYR A 624 -15.30 -13.29 -3.47
N ALA A 625 -15.34 -14.24 -4.39
CA ALA A 625 -16.24 -15.39 -4.30
C ALA A 625 -15.99 -16.23 -3.04
N VAL A 626 -14.71 -16.47 -2.69
CA VAL A 626 -14.33 -17.20 -1.47
C VAL A 626 -14.71 -16.44 -0.20
N ARG A 627 -14.53 -15.10 -0.14
CA ARG A 627 -14.97 -14.27 1.00
C ARG A 627 -16.50 -14.31 1.15
N SER A 628 -17.24 -14.17 0.06
CA SER A 628 -18.71 -14.28 0.05
C SER A 628 -19.17 -15.64 0.59
N ALA A 629 -18.65 -16.74 0.03
CA ALA A 629 -19.03 -18.10 0.43
C ALA A 629 -18.75 -18.39 1.91
N LEU A 630 -17.58 -17.98 2.44
CA LEU A 630 -17.27 -18.20 3.86
C LEU A 630 -18.12 -17.36 4.81
N ILE A 631 -18.45 -16.11 4.45
CA ILE A 631 -19.35 -15.26 5.24
C ILE A 631 -20.75 -15.88 5.27
N THR A 632 -21.28 -16.35 4.13
CA THR A 632 -22.58 -17.05 4.05
C THR A 632 -22.60 -18.34 4.88
N VAL A 633 -21.51 -19.13 4.89
CA VAL A 633 -21.41 -20.32 5.76
C VAL A 633 -21.38 -19.92 7.24
N ALA A 634 -20.69 -18.85 7.61
CA ALA A 634 -20.65 -18.35 8.99
C ALA A 634 -22.02 -17.83 9.47
N THR A 635 -22.75 -17.07 8.65
CA THR A 635 -24.08 -16.54 9.03
C THR A 635 -25.12 -17.66 9.11
N VAL A 636 -25.17 -18.57 8.14
CA VAL A 636 -26.11 -19.72 8.16
C VAL A 636 -25.85 -20.62 9.36
N MET A 637 -24.58 -20.92 9.70
CA MET A 637 -24.26 -21.72 10.90
C MET A 637 -24.59 -21.02 12.21
N LEU A 638 -24.42 -19.70 12.30
CA LEU A 638 -24.80 -18.91 13.48
C LEU A 638 -26.33 -18.90 13.66
N ILE A 639 -27.09 -18.68 12.58
CA ILE A 639 -28.56 -18.72 12.58
C ILE A 639 -29.05 -20.12 12.99
N LEU A 640 -28.51 -21.19 12.40
CA LEU A 640 -28.86 -22.57 12.72
C LEU A 640 -28.58 -22.92 14.20
N SER A 641 -27.43 -22.48 14.72
CA SER A 641 -27.03 -22.63 16.13
C SER A 641 -28.01 -21.93 17.08
N PHE A 642 -28.35 -20.67 16.80
CA PHE A 642 -29.26 -19.86 17.62
C PHE A 642 -30.72 -20.35 17.57
N VAL A 643 -31.25 -20.57 16.37
CA VAL A 643 -32.65 -21.01 16.18
C VAL A 643 -32.85 -22.43 16.73
N GLY A 644 -31.87 -23.34 16.56
CA GLY A 644 -31.93 -24.67 17.17
C GLY A 644 -31.91 -24.65 18.70
N LEU A 645 -31.21 -23.69 19.31
CA LEU A 645 -31.26 -23.45 20.77
C LEU A 645 -32.64 -22.91 21.20
N LEU A 646 -33.19 -21.93 20.47
CA LEU A 646 -34.51 -21.35 20.74
C LEU A 646 -35.64 -22.40 20.62
N LEU A 647 -35.64 -23.19 19.53
CA LEU A 647 -36.59 -24.29 19.34
C LEU A 647 -36.47 -25.38 20.42
N SER A 648 -35.26 -25.61 20.95
CA SER A 648 -35.05 -26.50 22.10
C SER A 648 -35.73 -25.95 23.38
N VAL A 649 -35.72 -24.64 23.60
CA VAL A 649 -36.50 -24.01 24.69
C VAL A 649 -38.01 -24.16 24.45
N LEU A 650 -38.47 -23.88 23.23
CA LEU A 650 -39.90 -23.89 22.84
C LEU A 650 -40.52 -25.29 22.68
N ARG A 651 -39.73 -26.38 22.76
CA ARG A 651 -40.18 -27.80 22.71
C ARG A 651 -40.84 -28.27 21.40
N HIS A 652 -40.69 -27.55 20.27
CA HIS A 652 -41.26 -27.98 18.98
C HIS A 652 -40.47 -29.14 18.32
N GLN A 653 -40.81 -30.38 18.70
CA GLN A 653 -40.07 -31.59 18.30
C GLN A 653 -39.95 -31.80 16.78
N HIS A 654 -40.98 -31.50 15.99
CA HIS A 654 -40.93 -31.71 14.53
C HIS A 654 -39.96 -30.76 13.81
N VAL A 655 -39.92 -29.48 14.20
CA VAL A 655 -39.04 -28.47 13.57
C VAL A 655 -37.57 -28.79 13.86
N VAL A 656 -37.26 -29.24 15.08
CA VAL A 656 -35.90 -29.66 15.48
C VAL A 656 -35.34 -30.76 14.56
N HIS A 657 -36.17 -31.67 14.04
CA HIS A 657 -35.69 -32.69 13.11
C HIS A 657 -35.27 -32.13 11.74
N ILE A 658 -35.92 -31.06 11.25
CA ILE A 658 -35.51 -30.39 10.00
C ILE A 658 -34.14 -29.73 10.20
N PHE A 659 -33.95 -29.03 11.33
CA PHE A 659 -32.67 -28.41 11.71
C PHE A 659 -31.52 -29.42 11.92
N VAL A 660 -31.84 -30.65 12.34
CA VAL A 660 -30.84 -31.74 12.44
C VAL A 660 -30.41 -32.23 11.05
N VAL A 661 -31.31 -32.26 10.05
CA VAL A 661 -30.97 -32.67 8.68
C VAL A 661 -30.19 -31.58 7.93
N SER A 662 -30.55 -30.31 8.06
CA SER A 662 -29.80 -29.21 7.43
C SER A 662 -28.40 -29.05 8.05
N GLY A 663 -28.30 -29.11 9.38
CA GLY A 663 -27.02 -29.02 10.08
C GLY A 663 -26.07 -30.20 9.78
N TRP A 664 -26.59 -31.41 9.54
CA TRP A 664 -25.79 -32.56 9.10
C TRP A 664 -24.99 -32.27 7.83
N ILE A 665 -25.65 -31.69 6.81
CA ILE A 665 -25.02 -31.31 5.54
C ILE A 665 -24.03 -30.15 5.74
N LEU A 666 -24.41 -29.12 6.50
CA LEU A 666 -23.56 -27.94 6.73
C LEU A 666 -22.26 -28.29 7.49
N VAL A 667 -22.30 -29.22 8.44
CA VAL A 667 -21.07 -29.71 9.12
C VAL A 667 -20.17 -30.48 8.16
N ALA A 668 -20.72 -31.20 7.17
CA ALA A 668 -19.90 -31.81 6.12
C ALA A 668 -19.23 -30.75 5.24
N VAL A 669 -19.94 -29.67 4.90
CA VAL A 669 -19.38 -28.52 4.15
C VAL A 669 -18.26 -27.84 4.92
N THR A 670 -18.38 -27.63 6.24
CA THR A 670 -17.29 -27.01 7.02
C THR A 670 -16.06 -27.91 7.15
N PHE A 671 -16.22 -29.25 7.19
CA PHE A 671 -15.08 -30.18 7.11
C PHE A 671 -14.40 -30.16 5.73
N VAL A 672 -15.16 -30.10 4.63
CA VAL A 672 -14.61 -29.95 3.26
C VAL A 672 -13.84 -28.63 3.12
N LEU A 673 -14.43 -27.52 3.59
CA LEU A 673 -13.77 -26.21 3.60
C LEU A 673 -12.50 -26.23 4.44
N CYS A 674 -12.51 -26.85 5.62
CA CYS A 674 -11.31 -27.01 6.45
C CYS A 674 -10.20 -27.77 5.68
N GLY A 675 -10.54 -28.83 4.93
CA GLY A 675 -9.60 -29.53 4.06
C GLY A 675 -8.99 -28.63 2.96
N VAL A 676 -9.82 -27.83 2.28
CA VAL A 676 -9.36 -26.88 1.24
C VAL A 676 -8.48 -25.77 1.83
N PHE A 677 -8.84 -25.21 2.98
CA PHE A 677 -8.08 -24.15 3.63
C PHE A 677 -6.75 -24.66 4.22
N LEU A 678 -6.68 -25.93 4.66
CA LEU A 678 -5.40 -26.58 4.99
C LEU A 678 -4.48 -26.76 3.78
N ILE A 679 -5.01 -27.09 2.61
CA ILE A 679 -4.23 -27.16 1.35
C ILE A 679 -3.69 -25.76 1.01
N LEU A 680 -4.56 -24.74 1.05
CA LEU A 680 -4.19 -23.35 0.78
C LEU A 680 -3.12 -22.82 1.76
N ASN A 681 -3.25 -23.13 3.05
CA ASN A 681 -2.27 -22.75 4.08
C ASN A 681 -0.90 -23.38 3.83
N ASN A 682 -0.85 -24.64 3.42
CA ASN A 682 0.41 -25.28 3.05
C ASN A 682 0.97 -24.69 1.75
N ALA A 683 0.16 -24.54 0.69
CA ALA A 683 0.60 -23.98 -0.58
C ALA A 683 1.17 -22.55 -0.46
N ILE A 684 0.51 -21.67 0.31
CA ILE A 684 0.99 -20.29 0.56
C ILE A 684 2.29 -20.31 1.36
N SER A 685 2.34 -21.03 2.48
CA SER A 685 3.52 -21.07 3.35
C SER A 685 4.73 -21.74 2.68
N ASP A 686 4.50 -22.75 1.83
CA ASP A 686 5.54 -23.35 0.99
C ASP A 686 6.06 -22.37 -0.07
N THR A 687 5.20 -21.47 -0.58
CA THR A 687 5.57 -20.42 -1.54
C THR A 687 6.33 -19.29 -0.86
N CYS A 688 5.92 -18.86 0.33
CA CYS A 688 6.64 -17.86 1.14
C CYS A 688 8.07 -18.33 1.47
N VAL A 689 8.24 -19.59 1.86
CA VAL A 689 9.57 -20.18 2.10
C VAL A 689 10.37 -20.27 0.81
N ALA A 690 9.76 -20.68 -0.32
CA ALA A 690 10.46 -20.76 -1.60
C ALA A 690 10.88 -19.39 -2.15
N MET A 691 10.08 -18.33 -1.94
CA MET A 691 10.46 -16.96 -2.27
C MET A 691 11.63 -16.47 -1.41
N LYS A 692 11.63 -16.77 -0.10
CA LYS A 692 12.74 -16.38 0.79
C LYS A 692 14.05 -17.11 0.45
N GLU A 693 14.01 -18.43 0.27
CA GLU A 693 15.19 -19.22 -0.12
C GLU A 693 15.75 -18.80 -1.52
N TRP A 694 14.91 -18.22 -2.39
CA TRP A 694 15.34 -17.64 -3.67
C TRP A 694 15.91 -16.23 -3.53
N VAL A 695 15.41 -15.40 -2.62
CA VAL A 695 16.00 -14.08 -2.29
C VAL A 695 17.46 -14.22 -1.87
N ASP A 696 17.79 -15.27 -1.11
CA ASP A 696 19.16 -15.59 -0.68
C ASP A 696 20.05 -16.05 -1.85
N HIS A 697 19.48 -16.55 -2.96
CA HIS A 697 20.19 -17.19 -4.08
C HIS A 697 19.54 -16.90 -5.46
N PRO A 698 19.39 -15.62 -5.89
CA PRO A 698 18.54 -15.27 -7.03
C PRO A 698 19.05 -15.83 -8.38
N HIS A 699 20.37 -16.03 -8.49
CA HIS A 699 21.04 -16.57 -9.67
C HIS A 699 21.07 -18.11 -9.76
N ALA A 700 20.57 -18.82 -8.75
CA ALA A 700 20.54 -20.29 -8.79
C ALA A 700 19.45 -20.80 -9.74
N GLU A 701 19.76 -21.85 -10.52
CA GLU A 701 18.72 -22.56 -11.26
C GLU A 701 17.73 -23.19 -10.29
N THR A 702 16.46 -22.77 -10.42
CA THR A 702 15.38 -23.10 -9.49
C THR A 702 14.08 -23.29 -10.26
N ALA A 703 13.05 -23.84 -9.60
CA ALA A 703 11.71 -23.86 -10.17
C ALA A 703 11.15 -22.44 -10.42
N LEU A 704 11.66 -21.44 -9.70
CA LEU A 704 11.17 -20.05 -9.69
C LEU A 704 11.82 -19.20 -10.79
N SER A 705 13.09 -19.44 -11.15
CA SER A 705 13.75 -18.76 -12.27
C SER A 705 13.01 -18.99 -13.61
N SER A 706 12.39 -20.16 -13.80
CA SER A 706 11.58 -20.48 -14.99
C SER A 706 10.26 -19.68 -15.13
N ILE A 707 9.91 -18.87 -14.13
CA ILE A 707 8.66 -18.10 -14.01
C ILE A 707 8.93 -16.58 -14.03
N LEU A 708 10.18 -16.16 -13.80
CA LEU A 708 10.58 -14.77 -13.53
C LEU A 708 11.24 -14.09 -14.74
N PRO A 709 10.99 -12.79 -14.96
CA PRO A 709 11.65 -11.99 -16.00
C PRO A 709 13.01 -11.43 -15.51
N CYS A 710 13.94 -12.27 -15.07
CA CYS A 710 15.35 -11.83 -15.03
C CYS A 710 15.89 -11.85 -16.47
N VAL A 711 16.54 -10.77 -16.88
CA VAL A 711 17.17 -10.68 -18.21
C VAL A 711 18.57 -11.25 -18.11
N ASP A 712 18.97 -12.06 -19.08
CA ASP A 712 20.29 -12.67 -19.05
C ASP A 712 21.42 -11.62 -19.12
N GLN A 713 22.55 -11.94 -18.51
CA GLN A 713 23.67 -11.01 -18.37
C GLN A 713 24.22 -10.54 -19.72
N GLN A 714 24.13 -11.35 -20.78
CA GLN A 714 24.59 -11.00 -22.12
C GLN A 714 23.65 -9.96 -22.75
N THR A 715 22.33 -10.17 -22.71
CA THR A 715 21.32 -9.23 -23.22
C THR A 715 21.37 -7.89 -22.49
N THR A 716 21.51 -7.86 -21.16
CA THR A 716 21.59 -6.60 -20.42
C THR A 716 22.92 -5.88 -20.62
N ASN A 717 24.05 -6.59 -20.68
CA ASN A 717 25.34 -5.98 -21.01
C ASN A 717 25.36 -5.42 -22.44
N GLN A 718 24.77 -6.12 -23.42
CA GLN A 718 24.61 -5.60 -24.78
C GLN A 718 23.76 -4.33 -24.79
N THR A 719 22.64 -4.33 -24.05
CA THR A 719 21.76 -3.15 -23.92
C THR A 719 22.52 -1.95 -23.34
N LEU A 720 23.27 -2.14 -22.24
CA LEU A 720 24.10 -1.11 -21.61
C LEU A 720 25.16 -0.55 -22.58
N ALA A 721 25.91 -1.43 -23.24
CA ALA A 721 26.94 -1.03 -24.19
C ALA A 721 26.35 -0.22 -25.36
N GLN A 722 25.18 -0.62 -25.87
CA GLN A 722 24.47 0.11 -26.92
C GLN A 722 24.01 1.50 -26.44
N SER A 723 23.45 1.63 -25.24
CA SER A 723 23.12 2.96 -24.68
C SER A 723 24.35 3.86 -24.49
N LYS A 724 25.49 3.33 -24.05
CA LYS A 724 26.75 4.11 -23.96
C LYS A 724 27.22 4.58 -25.34
N VAL A 725 27.13 3.72 -26.37
CA VAL A 725 27.40 4.08 -27.77
C VAL A 725 26.46 5.18 -28.28
N VAL A 726 25.18 5.14 -27.94
CA VAL A 726 24.20 6.19 -28.31
C VAL A 726 24.55 7.52 -27.65
N ILE A 727 24.81 7.55 -26.34
CA ILE A 727 25.20 8.76 -25.60
C ILE A 727 26.48 9.37 -26.20
N ASN A 728 27.54 8.57 -26.36
CA ASN A 728 28.78 9.04 -26.98
C ASN A 728 28.57 9.53 -28.43
N SER A 729 27.63 8.96 -29.18
CA SER A 729 27.27 9.44 -30.53
C SER A 729 26.57 10.81 -30.49
N ILE A 730 25.64 11.03 -29.57
CA ILE A 730 24.94 12.32 -29.40
C ILE A 730 25.94 13.41 -28.99
N VAL A 731 26.78 13.14 -27.99
CA VAL A 731 27.84 14.07 -27.57
C VAL A 731 28.82 14.36 -28.70
N THR A 732 29.14 13.37 -29.55
CA THR A 732 29.99 13.56 -30.73
C THR A 732 29.36 14.48 -31.77
N VAL A 733 28.04 14.36 -32.04
CA VAL A 733 27.30 15.30 -32.91
C VAL A 733 27.41 16.73 -32.38
N VAL A 734 27.16 16.91 -31.08
CA VAL A 734 27.23 18.21 -30.39
C VAL A 734 28.63 18.81 -30.43
N ASN A 735 29.67 18.04 -30.08
CA ASN A 735 31.05 18.52 -30.10
C ASN A 735 31.56 18.80 -31.51
N THR A 736 31.12 18.03 -32.52
CA THR A 736 31.41 18.32 -33.93
C THR A 736 30.86 19.69 -34.32
N PHE A 737 29.62 20.02 -33.91
CA PHE A 737 29.08 21.37 -34.09
C PHE A 737 29.90 22.43 -33.34
N VAL A 738 30.24 22.21 -32.07
CA VAL A 738 30.98 23.19 -31.25
C VAL A 738 32.34 23.51 -31.87
N TYR A 739 33.10 22.50 -32.31
CA TYR A 739 34.42 22.72 -32.92
C TYR A 739 34.36 23.22 -34.38
N ALA A 740 33.56 22.59 -35.25
CA ALA A 740 33.56 22.91 -36.67
C ALA A 740 32.71 24.14 -37.04
N VAL A 741 31.68 24.46 -36.25
CA VAL A 741 30.73 25.55 -36.54
C VAL A 741 30.81 26.67 -35.52
N ALA A 742 30.59 26.41 -34.23
CA ALA A 742 30.50 27.48 -33.23
C ALA A 742 31.84 28.21 -33.02
N ASN A 743 32.93 27.45 -32.86
CA ASN A 743 34.26 27.98 -32.54
C ASN A 743 35.12 28.38 -33.75
N THR A 744 34.58 28.30 -34.97
CA THR A 744 35.19 28.93 -36.14
C THR A 744 35.31 30.45 -35.93
N ASN A 745 36.33 31.10 -36.49
CA ASN A 745 36.57 32.55 -36.35
C ASN A 745 36.76 33.17 -37.74
N PRO A 746 35.67 33.51 -38.46
CA PRO A 746 35.74 34.09 -39.80
C PRO A 746 36.29 35.53 -39.78
N SER A 747 36.79 35.99 -40.92
CA SER A 747 37.30 37.36 -41.03
C SER A 747 36.17 38.41 -41.02
N PRO A 748 36.41 39.63 -40.46
CA PRO A 748 35.43 40.70 -40.48
C PRO A 748 34.95 41.03 -41.90
N GLY A 749 33.64 41.00 -42.11
CA GLY A 749 33.00 41.25 -43.40
C GLY A 749 32.68 40.01 -44.24
N GLN A 750 32.86 38.80 -43.71
CA GLN A 750 32.26 37.58 -44.29
C GLN A 750 30.87 37.29 -43.73
N ASP A 751 30.05 36.56 -44.50
CA ASP A 751 28.77 36.04 -44.02
C ASP A 751 28.98 35.17 -42.76
N ARG A 752 28.00 35.19 -41.86
CA ARG A 752 28.05 34.54 -40.52
C ARG A 752 29.08 35.11 -39.52
N TYR A 753 29.76 36.23 -39.82
CA TYR A 753 30.74 36.83 -38.88
C TYR A 753 30.19 37.02 -37.45
N TYR A 754 28.97 37.53 -37.29
CA TYR A 754 28.35 37.70 -35.97
C TYR A 754 27.99 36.37 -35.29
N ASN A 755 27.57 35.35 -36.05
CA ASN A 755 27.27 33.99 -35.56
C ASN A 755 28.51 33.25 -35.00
N GLN A 756 29.70 33.75 -35.26
CA GLN A 756 30.98 33.10 -34.97
C GLN A 756 31.94 34.10 -34.31
N SER A 757 31.42 34.88 -33.35
CA SER A 757 32.16 35.95 -32.67
C SER A 757 31.96 35.93 -31.16
N GLY A 758 32.93 36.46 -30.41
CA GLY A 758 32.96 36.43 -28.94
C GLY A 758 33.87 35.33 -28.38
N PRO A 759 33.75 34.96 -27.09
CA PRO A 759 34.53 33.87 -26.50
C PRO A 759 34.26 32.53 -27.19
N PRO A 760 35.19 31.56 -27.12
CA PRO A 760 34.92 30.20 -27.58
C PRO A 760 33.91 29.51 -26.66
N MET A 761 32.98 28.79 -27.26
CA MET A 761 31.99 27.95 -26.60
C MET A 761 32.66 26.66 -26.09
N PRO A 762 32.53 26.30 -24.81
CA PRO A 762 33.12 25.07 -24.28
C PRO A 762 32.40 23.83 -24.82
N PRO A 763 33.12 22.72 -25.10
CA PRO A 763 32.54 21.45 -25.52
C PRO A 763 31.75 20.77 -24.41
N LEU A 764 30.88 19.85 -24.80
CA LEU A 764 30.21 18.90 -23.91
C LEU A 764 31.20 17.77 -23.54
N CYS A 765 31.20 17.34 -22.29
CA CYS A 765 31.99 16.20 -21.86
C CYS A 765 31.46 14.90 -22.51
N ILE A 766 32.37 14.11 -23.08
CA ILE A 766 32.09 12.71 -23.46
C ILE A 766 32.20 11.85 -22.18
N PRO A 767 31.11 11.25 -21.67
CA PRO A 767 31.13 10.57 -20.37
C PRO A 767 31.82 9.20 -20.41
N PHE A 768 31.94 8.56 -21.58
CA PHE A 768 32.59 7.25 -21.72
C PHE A 768 33.81 7.31 -22.65
N ASP A 769 34.84 6.49 -22.38
CA ASP A 769 36.05 6.40 -23.20
C ASP A 769 35.85 5.57 -24.48
N ALA A 770 36.94 5.22 -25.17
CA ALA A 770 36.91 4.40 -26.38
C ALA A 770 36.51 2.93 -26.14
N ASN A 771 36.64 2.44 -24.89
CA ASN A 771 36.22 1.11 -24.45
C ASN A 771 34.80 1.10 -23.87
N MET A 772 34.16 2.27 -23.79
CA MET A 772 32.89 2.55 -23.08
C MET A 772 32.99 2.48 -21.55
N GLU A 773 34.20 2.66 -20.98
CA GLU A 773 34.40 2.82 -19.54
C GLU A 773 34.22 4.28 -19.11
N ASP A 774 33.87 4.50 -17.83
CA ASP A 774 33.46 5.81 -17.33
C ASP A 774 34.65 6.79 -17.22
N ARG A 775 34.52 7.98 -17.83
CA ARG A 775 35.61 8.96 -18.00
C ARG A 775 35.32 10.26 -17.24
N GLN A 776 36.19 10.63 -16.30
CA GLN A 776 36.10 11.90 -15.60
C GLN A 776 36.36 13.09 -16.56
N CYS A 777 35.47 14.08 -16.54
CA CYS A 777 35.50 15.25 -17.42
C CYS A 777 36.70 16.18 -17.13
N SER A 778 37.29 16.76 -18.19
CA SER A 778 38.35 17.77 -18.04
C SER A 778 37.78 19.12 -17.58
N PRO A 779 38.53 19.98 -16.87
CA PRO A 779 38.03 21.27 -16.35
C PRO A 779 37.58 22.34 -17.38
N TRP A 780 37.64 22.02 -18.67
CA TRP A 780 37.18 22.86 -19.79
C TRP A 780 36.04 22.22 -20.60
N GLU A 781 35.64 21.00 -20.26
CA GLU A 781 34.46 20.29 -20.78
C GLU A 781 33.28 20.53 -19.83
N LEU A 782 32.06 20.65 -20.34
CA LEU A 782 30.86 20.80 -19.52
C LEU A 782 30.23 19.46 -19.18
N SER A 783 29.80 19.25 -17.93
CA SER A 783 28.88 18.16 -17.61
C SER A 783 27.53 18.37 -18.30
N ILE A 784 26.87 17.26 -18.63
CA ILE A 784 25.60 17.27 -19.38
C ILE A 784 24.54 18.10 -18.62
N GLU A 785 24.44 17.93 -17.30
CA GLU A 785 23.56 18.70 -16.39
C GLU A 785 23.64 20.23 -16.57
N ASN A 786 24.85 20.77 -16.70
CA ASN A 786 25.10 22.22 -16.67
C ASN A 786 25.22 22.85 -18.07
N ALA A 787 25.24 22.03 -19.13
CA ALA A 787 25.56 22.47 -20.48
C ALA A 787 24.57 23.52 -21.02
N SER A 788 23.27 23.31 -20.79
CA SER A 788 22.20 24.22 -21.25
C SER A 788 22.33 25.62 -20.65
N THR A 789 22.52 25.71 -19.32
CA THR A 789 22.68 26.97 -18.57
C THR A 789 23.93 27.74 -18.97
N VAL A 790 25.07 27.05 -19.17
CA VAL A 790 26.31 27.72 -19.59
C VAL A 790 26.20 28.22 -21.03
N TRP A 791 25.68 27.39 -21.96
CA TRP A 791 25.56 27.74 -23.37
C TRP A 791 24.54 28.86 -23.67
N GLU A 792 23.58 29.13 -22.79
CA GLU A 792 22.66 30.26 -22.96
C GLU A 792 23.41 31.60 -23.10
N ASN A 793 24.56 31.76 -22.42
CA ASN A 793 25.42 32.94 -22.50
C ASN A 793 26.10 33.15 -23.87
N TYR A 794 26.00 32.18 -24.78
CA TYR A 794 26.59 32.21 -26.13
C TYR A 794 25.54 32.43 -27.23
N LYS A 795 24.26 32.62 -26.84
CA LYS A 795 23.11 32.84 -27.73
C LYS A 795 23.09 34.25 -28.29
N CYS A 796 23.02 34.37 -29.61
CA CYS A 796 22.86 35.66 -30.29
C CYS A 796 21.39 36.07 -30.44
N GLU A 797 21.15 37.38 -30.61
CA GLU A 797 19.91 37.89 -31.19
C GLU A 797 19.95 37.67 -32.72
N VAL A 798 18.82 37.42 -33.37
CA VAL A 798 18.75 37.11 -34.81
C VAL A 798 17.77 38.00 -35.58
N THR A 799 18.05 38.17 -36.87
CA THR A 799 17.10 38.71 -37.85
C THR A 799 15.92 37.76 -38.06
N PRO A 800 14.81 38.21 -38.69
CA PRO A 800 13.74 37.35 -39.20
C PRO A 800 14.18 36.31 -40.26
N SER A 801 15.47 36.32 -40.66
CA SER A 801 16.10 35.36 -41.57
C SER A 801 17.13 34.46 -40.87
N GLY A 802 17.13 34.39 -39.53
CA GLY A 802 17.96 33.48 -38.74
C GLY A 802 19.45 33.83 -38.64
N VAL A 803 19.85 35.06 -38.99
CA VAL A 803 21.26 35.50 -38.97
C VAL A 803 21.52 36.36 -37.73
N CYS A 804 22.64 36.16 -37.04
CA CYS A 804 22.93 36.90 -35.81
C CYS A 804 23.13 38.40 -36.06
N THR A 805 22.52 39.23 -35.21
CA THR A 805 22.70 40.69 -35.17
C THR A 805 23.65 41.14 -34.06
N THR A 806 23.76 40.34 -32.99
CA THR A 806 24.68 40.56 -31.86
C THR A 806 25.82 39.53 -31.87
N VAL A 807 26.84 39.79 -31.05
CA VAL A 807 27.98 38.88 -30.85
C VAL A 807 27.51 37.62 -30.14
N GLY A 808 27.72 36.45 -30.75
CA GLY A 808 27.42 35.15 -30.15
C GLY A 808 27.98 33.99 -30.98
N ARG A 809 27.76 32.76 -30.49
CA ARG A 809 28.22 31.51 -31.13
C ARG A 809 27.09 30.60 -31.60
N VAL A 810 25.86 30.79 -31.12
CA VAL A 810 24.67 30.01 -31.52
C VAL A 810 23.44 30.89 -31.74
N THR A 811 22.60 30.51 -32.70
CA THR A 811 21.26 31.10 -32.89
C THR A 811 20.26 30.47 -31.90
N PRO A 812 19.09 31.09 -31.66
CA PRO A 812 18.05 30.50 -30.80
C PRO A 812 17.60 29.10 -31.27
N ASP A 813 17.48 28.89 -32.58
CA ASP A 813 17.05 27.60 -33.16
C ASP A 813 18.08 26.49 -32.91
N THR A 814 19.37 26.79 -33.14
CA THR A 814 20.46 25.84 -32.89
C THR A 814 20.71 25.63 -31.39
N PHE A 815 20.50 26.65 -30.56
CA PHE A 815 20.46 26.48 -29.11
C PHE A 815 19.35 25.50 -28.69
N GLY A 816 18.16 25.57 -29.31
CA GLY A 816 17.10 24.58 -29.11
C GLY A 816 17.51 23.15 -29.49
N GLN A 817 18.19 22.97 -30.63
CA GLN A 817 18.74 21.67 -31.05
C GLN A 817 19.78 21.12 -30.05
N LEU A 818 20.66 21.98 -29.54
CA LEU A 818 21.70 21.61 -28.56
C LEU A 818 21.10 21.25 -27.19
N VAL A 819 20.09 21.99 -26.71
CA VAL A 819 19.38 21.68 -25.47
C VAL A 819 18.61 20.37 -25.59
N ALA A 820 17.99 20.09 -26.75
CA ALA A 820 17.37 18.78 -27.01
C ALA A 820 18.41 17.65 -26.94
N ALA A 821 19.56 17.79 -27.63
CA ALA A 821 20.62 16.78 -27.61
C ALA A 821 21.17 16.53 -26.18
N VAL A 822 21.33 17.57 -25.37
CA VAL A 822 21.74 17.47 -23.95
C VAL A 822 20.67 16.76 -23.12
N ASN A 823 19.40 17.14 -23.24
CA ASN A 823 18.32 16.55 -22.45
C ASN A 823 18.12 15.06 -22.75
N GLU A 824 18.20 14.64 -24.02
CA GLU A 824 18.14 13.23 -24.39
C GLU A 824 19.39 12.45 -23.91
N SER A 825 20.58 13.08 -23.94
CA SER A 825 21.80 12.47 -23.39
C SER A 825 21.67 12.25 -21.87
N TYR A 826 21.19 13.26 -21.13
CA TYR A 826 20.93 13.17 -19.69
C TYR A 826 19.88 12.10 -19.37
N ALA A 827 18.79 12.05 -20.14
CA ALA A 827 17.76 11.05 -19.95
C ALA A 827 18.28 9.62 -20.18
N LEU A 828 19.08 9.39 -21.23
CA LEU A 828 19.72 8.10 -21.44
C LEU A 828 20.76 7.77 -20.35
N GLU A 829 21.55 8.74 -19.91
CA GLU A 829 22.53 8.58 -18.83
C GLU A 829 21.88 8.24 -17.48
N HIS A 830 20.73 8.85 -17.16
CA HIS A 830 20.03 8.71 -15.88
C HIS A 830 19.03 7.54 -15.84
N TYR A 831 18.33 7.24 -16.95
CA TYR A 831 17.31 6.18 -17.01
C TYR A 831 17.81 4.84 -17.57
N THR A 832 19.04 4.76 -18.11
CA THR A 832 19.67 3.47 -18.45
C THR A 832 20.12 2.67 -17.22
N PRO A 833 20.76 3.24 -16.17
CA PRO A 833 21.19 2.47 -15.00
C PRO A 833 20.08 1.65 -14.30
N PRO A 834 18.81 2.12 -14.21
CA PRO A 834 17.68 1.28 -13.81
C PRO A 834 17.53 -0.04 -14.59
N LEU A 835 17.96 -0.13 -15.85
CA LEU A 835 17.95 -1.40 -16.60
C LEU A 835 18.94 -2.44 -16.03
N LEU A 836 19.97 -2.01 -15.30
CA LEU A 836 20.90 -2.92 -14.63
C LEU A 836 20.23 -3.70 -13.49
N SER A 837 19.14 -3.18 -12.92
CA SER A 837 18.33 -3.94 -11.94
C SER A 837 17.75 -5.24 -12.51
N PHE A 838 17.58 -5.33 -13.84
CA PHE A 838 17.15 -6.55 -14.54
C PHE A 838 18.28 -7.58 -14.73
N ARG A 839 19.55 -7.16 -14.67
CA ARG A 839 20.73 -8.05 -14.77
C ARG A 839 20.91 -8.88 -13.50
N ASP A 840 20.91 -8.19 -12.37
CA ASP A 840 21.27 -8.78 -11.08
C ASP A 840 20.02 -9.29 -10.31
N CYS A 841 18.87 -9.37 -11.02
CA CYS A 841 17.53 -9.66 -10.48
C CYS A 841 17.09 -8.75 -9.31
N ASN A 842 17.78 -7.62 -9.05
CA ASN A 842 17.63 -6.78 -7.85
C ASN A 842 16.15 -6.41 -7.58
N PHE A 843 15.47 -5.84 -8.57
CA PHE A 843 14.05 -5.48 -8.51
C PHE A 843 13.14 -6.66 -8.09
N VAL A 844 13.42 -7.87 -8.59
CA VAL A 844 12.65 -9.08 -8.28
C VAL A 844 13.00 -9.59 -6.87
N ARG A 845 14.27 -9.49 -6.46
CA ARG A 845 14.73 -9.80 -5.10
C ARG A 845 14.07 -8.88 -4.08
N GLU A 846 14.09 -7.57 -4.30
CA GLU A 846 13.43 -6.55 -3.46
C GLU A 846 11.92 -6.78 -3.38
N THR A 847 11.27 -7.02 -4.52
CA THR A 847 9.83 -7.38 -4.57
C THR A 847 9.54 -8.65 -3.74
N PHE A 848 10.42 -9.65 -3.76
CA PHE A 848 10.25 -10.88 -2.97
C PHE A 848 10.67 -10.74 -1.50
N MET A 849 11.60 -9.84 -1.17
CA MET A 849 11.93 -9.46 0.20
C MET A 849 10.67 -8.89 0.86
N SER A 850 10.11 -7.79 0.34
CA SER A 850 8.87 -7.20 0.85
C SER A 850 7.70 -8.20 0.92
N ILE A 851 7.50 -9.04 -0.11
CA ILE A 851 6.47 -10.10 -0.06
C ILE A 851 6.70 -11.09 1.09
N THR A 852 7.95 -11.43 1.42
CA THR A 852 8.26 -12.42 2.45
C THR A 852 8.39 -11.84 3.87
N SER A 853 8.77 -10.56 4.02
CA SER A 853 8.75 -9.82 5.29
C SER A 853 7.34 -9.36 5.66
N ASP A 854 6.67 -8.63 4.76
CA ASP A 854 5.52 -7.80 5.13
C ASP A 854 4.20 -8.55 4.94
N TYR A 855 4.08 -9.28 3.83
CA TYR A 855 2.80 -9.87 3.40
C TYR A 855 2.64 -11.33 3.82
N CYS A 856 3.71 -12.14 3.77
CA CYS A 856 3.66 -13.56 4.13
C CYS A 856 3.26 -13.82 5.60
N PRO A 857 3.85 -13.17 6.62
CA PRO A 857 3.48 -13.42 8.02
C PRO A 857 2.00 -13.10 8.38
N PRO A 858 1.40 -11.96 7.99
CA PRO A 858 -0.01 -11.71 8.26
C PRO A 858 -0.93 -12.61 7.41
N LEU A 859 -0.56 -12.94 6.17
CA LEU A 859 -1.32 -13.86 5.31
C LEU A 859 -1.41 -15.26 5.95
N GLU A 860 -0.29 -15.83 6.39
CA GLU A 860 -0.28 -17.09 7.16
C GLU A 860 -1.08 -16.99 8.46
N ARG A 861 -0.87 -15.94 9.26
CA ARG A 861 -1.55 -15.74 10.55
C ARG A 861 -3.08 -15.71 10.38
N ASN A 862 -3.57 -14.94 9.41
CA ASN A 862 -5.01 -14.83 9.15
C ASN A 862 -5.59 -16.16 8.62
N LEU A 863 -4.84 -16.88 7.79
CA LEU A 863 -5.26 -18.17 7.22
C LEU A 863 -5.33 -19.30 8.26
N ARG A 864 -4.43 -19.30 9.24
CA ARG A 864 -4.51 -20.16 10.44
C ARG A 864 -5.76 -19.83 11.28
N ILE A 865 -6.14 -18.55 11.40
CA ILE A 865 -7.37 -18.12 12.11
C ILE A 865 -8.63 -18.61 11.37
N VAL A 866 -8.69 -18.49 10.03
CA VAL A 866 -9.80 -19.05 9.21
C VAL A 866 -9.95 -20.55 9.43
N THR A 867 -8.83 -21.29 9.41
CA THR A 867 -8.80 -22.74 9.61
C THR A 867 -9.27 -23.13 11.02
N ALA A 868 -8.84 -22.39 12.05
CA ALA A 868 -9.31 -22.58 13.43
C ALA A 868 -10.81 -22.27 13.59
N GLY A 869 -11.31 -21.21 12.94
CA GLY A 869 -12.74 -20.88 12.92
C GLY A 869 -13.59 -22.00 12.32
N LEU A 870 -13.22 -22.50 11.13
CA LEU A 870 -13.87 -23.66 10.48
C LEU A 870 -13.85 -24.92 11.37
N GLY A 871 -12.73 -25.17 12.06
CA GLY A 871 -12.63 -26.28 13.03
C GLY A 871 -13.60 -26.14 14.20
N LEU A 872 -13.65 -24.95 14.84
CA LEU A 872 -14.53 -24.67 15.98
C LEU A 872 -16.02 -24.71 15.61
N ILE A 873 -16.39 -24.20 14.43
CA ILE A 873 -17.77 -24.33 13.90
C ILE A 873 -18.12 -25.81 13.71
N SER A 874 -17.25 -26.58 13.05
CA SER A 874 -17.48 -28.00 12.77
C SER A 874 -17.69 -28.80 14.06
N VAL A 875 -16.83 -28.60 15.07
CA VAL A 875 -16.94 -29.29 16.37
C VAL A 875 -18.16 -28.82 17.17
N GLY A 876 -18.41 -27.51 17.25
CA GLY A 876 -19.53 -26.95 18.01
C GLY A 876 -20.88 -27.42 17.47
N VAL A 877 -21.12 -27.29 16.16
CA VAL A 877 -22.39 -27.66 15.54
C VAL A 877 -22.58 -29.19 15.54
N LEU A 878 -21.53 -29.98 15.33
CA LEU A 878 -21.57 -31.45 15.46
C LEU A 878 -22.09 -31.89 16.85
N LEU A 879 -21.57 -31.26 17.92
CA LEU A 879 -21.98 -31.59 19.29
C LEU A 879 -23.40 -31.09 19.61
N CYS A 880 -23.82 -29.94 19.07
CA CYS A 880 -25.20 -29.49 19.14
C CYS A 880 -26.17 -30.48 18.48
N LEU A 881 -25.85 -30.98 17.27
CA LEU A 881 -26.69 -31.92 16.52
C LEU A 881 -26.92 -33.24 17.29
N VAL A 882 -25.87 -33.79 17.90
CA VAL A 882 -25.97 -34.98 18.75
C VAL A 882 -26.87 -34.72 19.96
N LEU A 883 -26.73 -33.57 20.63
CA LEU A 883 -27.57 -33.21 21.78
C LEU A 883 -29.03 -32.91 21.40
N TRP A 884 -29.30 -32.32 20.23
CA TRP A 884 -30.67 -32.11 19.73
C TRP A 884 -31.41 -33.43 19.49
N ILE A 885 -30.74 -34.47 18.98
CA ILE A 885 -31.33 -35.82 18.87
C ILE A 885 -31.70 -36.36 20.26
N PHE A 886 -30.80 -36.25 21.25
CA PHE A 886 -31.09 -36.67 22.63
C PHE A 886 -32.20 -35.84 23.30
N TYR A 887 -32.39 -34.58 22.90
CA TYR A 887 -33.43 -33.70 23.42
C TYR A 887 -34.80 -34.00 22.79
N ALA A 888 -34.87 -34.12 21.46
CA ALA A 888 -36.09 -34.44 20.72
C ALA A 888 -36.69 -35.79 21.16
N ASN A 889 -35.84 -36.79 21.43
CA ASN A 889 -36.27 -38.14 21.78
C ASN A 889 -36.73 -38.32 23.26
N ARG A 890 -36.89 -37.23 24.04
CA ARG A 890 -37.47 -37.28 25.39
C ARG A 890 -39.00 -37.25 25.32
N PRO A 891 -39.72 -38.23 25.91
CA PRO A 891 -41.18 -38.28 25.82
C PRO A 891 -41.84 -37.12 26.59
N GLN A 892 -42.87 -36.56 25.97
CA GLN A 892 -43.69 -35.48 26.52
C GLN A 892 -44.55 -36.03 27.66
N ARG A 893 -44.22 -35.73 28.92
CA ARG A 893 -45.18 -35.85 30.01
C ARG A 893 -46.19 -34.72 29.89
N GLU A 894 -47.45 -35.09 29.76
CA GLU A 894 -48.58 -34.20 29.99
C GLU A 894 -48.68 -33.91 31.50
N GLU A 895 -48.94 -32.66 31.86
CA GLU A 895 -49.18 -32.26 33.25
C GLU A 895 -50.67 -32.37 33.52
N VAL A 896 -51.08 -33.51 34.10
CA VAL A 896 -52.47 -33.77 34.51
C VAL A 896 -52.82 -32.82 35.66
N PHE A 897 -53.63 -31.81 35.36
CA PHE A 897 -54.19 -30.89 36.35
C PHE A 897 -55.05 -31.66 37.37
N ALA A 898 -54.80 -31.43 38.66
CA ALA A 898 -55.61 -31.99 39.75
C ALA A 898 -56.77 -31.04 40.10
N ASP A 899 -57.99 -31.57 40.12
CA ASP A 899 -59.23 -30.85 40.47
C ASP A 899 -59.30 -30.50 41.98
N PRO A 900 -59.36 -29.21 42.37
CA PRO A 900 -59.34 -28.80 43.77
C PRO A 900 -60.76 -28.78 44.39
N ARG A 901 -61.26 -29.93 44.82
CA ARG A 901 -62.48 -30.02 45.67
C ARG A 901 -62.13 -30.24 47.16
N PRO A 902 -62.58 -29.34 48.07
CA PRO A 902 -62.25 -29.45 49.49
C PRO A 902 -63.11 -30.51 50.20
N GLN A 903 -62.47 -31.52 50.79
CA GLN A 903 -63.07 -32.41 51.79
C GLN A 903 -62.83 -31.82 53.19
N ILE A 904 -63.89 -31.80 54.00
CA ILE A 904 -63.89 -31.20 55.34
C ILE A 904 -63.21 -32.15 56.33
N LYS A 905 -62.37 -31.61 57.21
CA LYS A 905 -61.86 -32.35 58.38
C LYS A 905 -62.86 -32.25 59.54
N ASP A 906 -63.59 -33.32 59.79
CA ASP A 906 -64.03 -33.67 61.15
C ASP A 906 -63.20 -34.85 61.64
N GLY A 907 -62.72 -34.76 62.89
CA GLY A 907 -61.87 -35.78 63.50
C GLY A 907 -62.42 -36.19 64.86
N SER A 908 -62.75 -37.48 65.02
CA SER A 908 -63.18 -38.02 66.31
C SER A 908 -62.69 -39.47 66.50
N VAL A 909 -61.87 -39.65 67.55
CA VAL A 909 -61.76 -40.80 68.46
C VAL A 909 -62.04 -42.22 67.92
N GLY A 910 -61.04 -43.11 67.99
CA GLY A 910 -61.26 -44.56 67.93
C GLY A 910 -59.99 -45.41 68.00
N ASN A 911 -59.88 -46.32 68.97
CA ASN A 911 -58.86 -47.38 69.03
C ASN A 911 -59.26 -48.59 68.15
N GLY A 912 -58.30 -49.37 67.65
CA GLY A 912 -58.58 -50.67 67.02
C GLY A 912 -57.32 -51.44 66.60
N LEU A 913 -57.26 -52.74 66.88
CA LEU A 913 -56.10 -53.62 66.68
C LEU A 913 -56.16 -54.44 65.37
N ASP A 914 -54.98 -54.97 65.01
CA ASP A 914 -54.70 -56.25 64.33
C ASP A 914 -54.93 -56.47 62.81
N ASN A 915 -53.86 -56.97 62.17
CA ASN A 915 -53.72 -58.16 61.29
C ASN A 915 -54.81 -58.47 60.22
N HIS A 916 -54.49 -58.92 58.99
CA HIS A 916 -53.41 -59.86 58.62
C HIS A 916 -52.78 -59.54 57.22
N HIS A 917 -52.33 -60.55 56.47
CA HIS A 917 -51.36 -60.42 55.37
C HIS A 917 -51.84 -61.06 54.04
N SER A 918 -51.29 -60.56 52.92
CA SER A 918 -51.16 -61.17 51.57
C SER A 918 -52.40 -61.66 50.80
N ASP A 919 -52.68 -60.96 49.69
CA ASP A 919 -53.30 -61.36 48.41
C ASP A 919 -52.84 -60.31 47.37
N ASP A 920 -52.87 -60.47 46.04
CA ASP A 920 -52.69 -61.62 45.14
C ASP A 920 -52.32 -61.02 43.75
N GLU A 921 -51.42 -61.64 42.98
CA GLU A 921 -51.11 -61.15 41.62
C GLU A 921 -50.54 -62.25 40.70
N THR A 922 -51.31 -62.67 39.68
CA THR A 922 -50.73 -63.19 38.44
C THR A 922 -51.61 -63.02 37.20
N LYS A 923 -51.12 -62.22 36.25
CA LYS A 923 -51.42 -62.26 34.79
C LYS A 923 -52.89 -62.25 34.32
N LEU A 924 -53.23 -61.22 33.55
CA LEU A 924 -53.32 -61.42 32.09
C LEU A 924 -52.89 -60.17 31.32
N SER A 925 -52.54 -60.35 30.05
CA SER A 925 -51.88 -59.36 29.18
C SER A 925 -52.70 -59.04 27.94
N VAL A 926 -52.72 -57.78 27.51
CA VAL A 926 -52.86 -57.39 26.08
C VAL A 926 -51.90 -56.25 25.75
N GLU A 927 -51.45 -56.28 24.51
CA GLU A 927 -50.35 -55.58 23.83
C GLU A 927 -50.37 -54.03 23.83
N CYS A 928 -49.21 -53.45 23.52
CA CYS A 928 -49.08 -52.16 22.86
C CYS A 928 -48.28 -52.33 21.56
N VAL A 929 -48.67 -51.57 20.53
CA VAL A 929 -47.95 -51.41 19.24
C VAL A 929 -47.12 -50.11 19.24
#